data_AF-A0A2T3BCH3-F1
#
_entry.id   AF-A0A2T3BCH3-F1
#
_cell.length_a   1.000
_cell.length_b   1.000
_cell.length_c   1.000
_cell.angle_alpha   90.00
_cell.angle_beta   90.00
_cell.angle_gamma   90.00
#
_symmetry.space_group_name_H-M   'P 1'
#
loop_
_entity.id
_entity.type
_entity.pdbx_description
1 polymer ?
#
loop_
_entity_poly.entity_id
_entity_poly.type
_entity_poly.pdbx_seq_one_letter_code
_entity_poly.pdbx_strand_id
1 'polypeptide(L)'
;MPPGPCFDFQRGRCRRGTYCRFSHDTSTSTASSTSTTNQQLRKETETEAACRKWTYMIPRPNPISSRFEAVVDTQKFFQMGWNLIKSEDAGTRQYVITKLGAETGLAIIKTLTDIIDANQKDETTVSIFRDRTLPFYKIISHPDVLSSLILETPIDTIYTFLFSPSGRRGLQVDEEVSTIAISSSLAVLDRLIEINQSAQVIEGFTAIVETISTCILENFMVPNAQQSLTRIRRRLNIGSSLPLAPTQSTPQNLLSAAFELAQDLPGNLSSKGARHDNDHASLAGLLDRQFRLLREDTVGQLRDAVREEVTRLEHPDRKVPTIHQGQQGVRKLIYHNVRFSRMSVDRRKGLQVVAEFDQPPQINNKSTKQREEWWKGSKLLQVDSLVCFVSSNGKIIFLCVCDPILPSRARKDSSADDKTKSDDIPSLFREAKRASVLLSLAEYKTEDAVWISTHTTASKTRQSLVEFPGVLLPSFQPTLQALQEMSRKLSLPFTEIVAPDSQASAAVVKPPAYATKRGFSFNLDVLAGVPLTLKPGQAFDFTKLDGGSTLDEAQQFAVIQALSTGLALVQGPPGTGKSYTGVAIIKALLHNRKAADLGPIICVCYTNHALDQLLEHLVKDGVRQVIRVGSRSKSDLLQNLTLHHVREGAKPTRTEKHDTWEHNRDIGETLREIEDILSGLNNPNSWTNIQAHLMRTHNPHFKELFGKGVDEEGFQEVKGRKFRVVESWLRGAPKKLASNRPVAQLSAISLREMSTSERGVLHKHWIEQRSAQLTNDLTHALDSYHGSKSALDRCHRELDLRCLREAHVIGVTTSGLARNIELLQRVRAKVMLCEEAGEVLEAHTLTAFLPGVEHAILIGDHEQLRPQINNYELQHDNPRGKRYSLDISLFERLVRPQMGNLQVPLSTLKTQRRMHPSISELVRVPLYPDLQDHPSVLEYPEVDGMRDRLYWLDHQEKEDPRPANAVSLSRTNTFEVDMIAALVSHLVRQGTYGSEDIAVITPYLGQLQKIKKRLANSFEIVVGDRDQGELEALFALEVVHGSNP
;
A
#
# COMPACT_ATOMS: atom_id res chain seq x y z
N MET A 1 28.71 50.57 3.14
CA MET A 1 27.24 50.36 3.08
C MET A 1 26.64 51.53 2.31
N PRO A 2 25.65 51.32 1.45
CA PRO A 2 24.90 52.42 0.85
C PRO A 2 24.14 53.20 1.94
N PRO A 3 23.94 54.53 1.79
CA PRO A 3 23.17 55.31 2.76
C PRO A 3 21.70 54.88 2.74
N GLY A 4 21.17 54.46 3.89
CA GLY A 4 19.74 54.10 4.04
C GLY A 4 18.80 55.27 3.73
N PRO A 5 17.51 55.02 3.45
CA PRO A 5 16.57 56.04 2.99
C PRO A 5 16.30 57.12 4.04
N CYS A 6 16.17 58.36 3.60
CA CYS A 6 15.88 59.53 4.43
C CYS A 6 14.38 59.62 4.72
N PHE A 7 13.96 59.21 5.91
CA PHE A 7 12.57 59.30 6.35
C PHE A 7 12.03 60.74 6.43
N ASP A 8 12.88 61.75 6.66
CA ASP A 8 12.50 63.16 6.58
C ASP A 8 12.16 63.58 5.13
N PHE A 9 12.84 63.01 4.13
CA PHE A 9 12.59 63.30 2.71
C PHE A 9 11.32 62.58 2.22
N GLN A 10 11.14 61.31 2.60
CA GLN A 10 9.89 60.57 2.32
C GLN A 10 8.65 61.26 2.91
N ARG A 11 8.82 62.06 3.97
CA ARG A 11 7.75 62.88 4.58
C ARG A 11 7.68 64.32 4.06
N GLY A 12 8.49 64.68 3.05
CA GLY A 12 8.51 66.02 2.45
C GLY A 12 9.09 67.13 3.33
N ARG A 13 9.82 66.81 4.40
CA ARG A 13 10.30 67.77 5.41
C ARG A 13 11.83 67.92 5.46
N CYS A 14 12.59 67.14 4.70
CA CYS A 14 14.05 67.24 4.65
C CYS A 14 14.51 68.56 4.02
N ARG A 15 14.94 69.51 4.85
CA ARG A 15 15.54 70.79 4.41
C ARG A 15 17.04 70.71 4.09
N ARG A 16 17.65 69.52 4.17
CA ARG A 16 19.11 69.32 4.01
C ARG A 16 19.55 69.08 2.56
N GLY A 17 18.59 68.94 1.63
CA GLY A 17 18.86 68.83 0.19
C GLY A 17 19.86 67.72 -0.16
N THR A 18 20.79 68.02 -1.06
CA THR A 18 21.89 67.14 -1.49
C THR A 18 22.96 66.87 -0.43
N TYR A 19 22.97 67.63 0.68
CA TYR A 19 23.87 67.42 1.82
C TYR A 19 23.30 66.45 2.87
N CYS A 20 22.17 65.81 2.59
CA CYS A 20 21.59 64.80 3.47
C CYS A 20 22.40 63.49 3.42
N ARG A 21 22.79 62.95 4.58
CA ARG A 21 23.63 61.74 4.70
C ARG A 21 22.87 60.42 4.44
N PHE A 22 21.59 60.51 4.08
CA PHE A 22 20.66 59.39 3.88
C PHE A 22 20.02 59.49 2.48
N SER A 23 19.82 58.37 1.78
CA SER A 23 19.39 58.35 0.38
C SER A 23 17.99 58.91 0.18
N HIS A 24 17.77 59.62 -0.92
CA HIS A 24 16.47 60.19 -1.30
C HIS A 24 15.79 59.39 -2.44
N ASP A 25 16.39 58.30 -2.92
CA ASP A 25 15.85 57.50 -4.03
C ASP A 25 14.70 56.58 -3.59
N THR A 26 13.61 56.57 -4.35
CA THR A 26 12.33 55.94 -3.96
C THR A 26 11.93 54.76 -4.84
N SER A 27 12.78 53.73 -4.96
CA SER A 27 12.42 52.47 -5.62
C SER A 27 12.80 51.21 -4.83
N THR A 28 11.76 50.44 -4.48
CA THR A 28 11.71 49.01 -4.06
C THR A 28 12.21 48.52 -2.68
N SER A 29 11.22 48.08 -1.89
CA SER A 29 11.16 46.83 -1.11
C SER A 29 11.73 46.72 0.33
N THR A 30 10.83 46.37 1.28
CA THR A 30 11.07 45.54 2.49
C THR A 30 9.75 44.98 3.04
N ALA A 31 9.82 43.87 3.79
CA ALA A 31 8.78 43.38 4.69
C ALA A 31 9.26 43.55 6.16
N SER A 32 8.51 43.29 7.25
CA SER A 32 7.16 42.72 7.48
C SER A 32 6.68 43.11 8.89
N SER A 33 5.37 42.98 9.18
CA SER A 33 4.72 43.15 10.53
C SER A 33 4.83 44.56 11.18
N THR A 34 3.88 45.08 11.97
CA THR A 34 2.63 44.56 12.57
C THR A 34 1.61 45.69 12.82
N SER A 35 0.30 45.37 12.73
CA SER A 35 -0.86 46.01 13.39
C SER A 35 -0.82 47.51 13.83
N THR A 36 -1.49 48.40 13.08
CA THR A 36 -2.78 48.96 13.57
C THR A 36 -3.58 49.65 12.46
N THR A 37 -4.89 49.44 12.56
CA THR A 37 -6.04 50.05 11.88
C THR A 37 -5.85 51.47 11.32
N ASN A 38 -5.90 51.62 9.98
CA ASN A 38 -6.95 52.46 9.42
C ASN A 38 -7.28 52.12 7.95
N GLN A 39 -8.55 52.30 7.60
CA GLN A 39 -9.12 51.86 6.33
C GLN A 39 -8.84 52.88 5.21
N GLN A 40 -8.24 52.44 4.12
CA GLN A 40 -8.62 52.91 2.79
C GLN A 40 -9.16 51.70 2.03
N LEU A 41 -10.47 51.69 1.82
CA LEU A 41 -11.19 50.53 1.31
C LEU A 41 -10.70 50.19 -0.10
N ARG A 42 -10.16 48.99 -0.26
CA ARG A 42 -10.11 48.32 -1.57
C ARG A 42 -11.56 48.27 -2.06
N LYS A 43 -11.87 48.84 -3.23
CA LYS A 43 -13.19 48.68 -3.84
C LYS A 43 -13.39 47.20 -4.11
N GLU A 44 -14.26 46.59 -3.32
CA GLU A 44 -14.63 45.18 -3.44
C GLU A 44 -15.21 44.95 -4.84
N THR A 45 -14.68 43.98 -5.57
CA THR A 45 -15.23 43.63 -6.88
C THR A 45 -16.63 43.04 -6.70
N GLU A 46 -17.49 43.17 -7.72
CA GLU A 46 -18.87 42.65 -7.63
C GLU A 46 -18.91 41.13 -7.37
N THR A 47 -17.91 40.39 -7.88
CA THR A 47 -17.71 38.96 -7.62
C THR A 47 -17.24 38.67 -6.19
N GLU A 48 -16.28 39.42 -5.64
CA GLU A 48 -15.88 39.30 -4.22
C GLU A 48 -17.07 39.62 -3.30
N ALA A 49 -17.82 40.69 -3.57
CA ALA A 49 -19.00 41.08 -2.81
C ALA A 49 -20.12 40.02 -2.89
N ALA A 50 -20.34 39.43 -4.06
CA ALA A 50 -21.29 38.34 -4.24
C ALA A 50 -20.85 37.05 -3.54
N CYS A 51 -19.56 36.69 -3.62
CA CYS A 51 -18.99 35.51 -2.95
C CYS A 51 -19.04 35.66 -1.43
N ARG A 52 -18.71 36.84 -0.90
CA ARG A 52 -18.84 37.16 0.53
C ARG A 52 -20.30 37.10 0.98
N LYS A 53 -21.23 37.67 0.22
CA LYS A 53 -22.67 37.64 0.50
C LYS A 53 -23.23 36.21 0.47
N TRP A 54 -22.80 35.38 -0.47
CA TRP A 54 -23.16 33.95 -0.53
C TRP A 54 -22.59 33.18 0.68
N THR A 55 -21.33 33.42 1.04
CA THR A 55 -20.68 32.80 2.22
C THR A 55 -21.41 33.14 3.53
N TYR A 56 -21.92 34.37 3.68
CA TYR A 56 -22.72 34.75 4.84
C TYR A 56 -24.11 34.10 4.90
N MET A 57 -24.59 33.46 3.83
CA MET A 57 -25.81 32.65 3.85
C MET A 57 -25.57 31.24 4.41
N ILE A 58 -24.31 30.80 4.55
CA ILE A 58 -23.97 29.52 5.18
C ILE A 58 -23.97 29.71 6.70
N PRO A 59 -24.78 28.97 7.47
CA PRO A 59 -24.79 29.05 8.93
C PRO A 59 -23.41 28.73 9.51
N ARG A 60 -22.97 29.52 10.50
CA ARG A 60 -21.74 29.24 11.23
C ARG A 60 -21.99 28.21 12.34
N PRO A 61 -21.12 27.21 12.54
CA PRO A 61 -21.21 26.35 13.70
C PRO A 61 -20.98 27.19 14.96
N ASN A 62 -21.98 27.26 15.83
CA ASN A 62 -21.90 28.01 17.08
C ASN A 62 -22.03 27.02 18.26
N PRO A 63 -21.03 26.89 19.17
CA PRO A 63 -20.97 25.75 20.11
C PRO A 63 -22.03 25.72 21.22
N ILE A 64 -22.89 26.75 21.34
CA ILE A 64 -23.70 26.99 22.55
C ILE A 64 -25.18 27.31 22.22
N SER A 65 -25.75 26.73 21.15
CA SER A 65 -27.21 26.74 20.97
C SER A 65 -27.74 25.61 20.09
N SER A 66 -28.70 24.87 20.63
CA SER A 66 -29.49 23.84 19.92
C SER A 66 -30.57 24.41 18.97
N ARG A 67 -30.57 25.72 18.71
CA ARG A 67 -31.48 26.36 17.73
C ARG A 67 -30.81 26.55 16.36
N PHE A 68 -30.62 25.44 15.65
CA PHE A 68 -30.20 25.42 14.24
C PHE A 68 -31.38 25.67 13.27
N GLU A 69 -32.26 26.63 13.58
CA GLU A 69 -33.44 26.99 12.77
C GLU A 69 -33.38 28.44 12.28
N ALA A 70 -32.29 28.79 11.60
CA ALA A 70 -32.32 29.82 10.57
C ALA A 70 -32.45 29.10 9.23
N VAL A 71 -33.69 28.84 8.79
CA VAL A 71 -33.96 28.12 7.53
C VAL A 71 -33.37 28.92 6.37
N VAL A 72 -32.28 28.40 5.78
CA VAL A 72 -31.62 29.03 4.64
C VAL A 72 -32.56 28.98 3.45
N ASP A 73 -32.78 30.13 2.81
CA ASP A 73 -33.49 30.23 1.54
C ASP A 73 -32.68 29.51 0.44
N THR A 74 -32.97 28.22 0.26
CA THR A 74 -32.26 27.32 -0.66
C THR A 74 -32.35 27.78 -2.12
N GLN A 75 -33.50 28.35 -2.51
CA GLN A 75 -33.72 28.92 -3.84
C GLN A 75 -32.70 30.02 -4.13
N LYS A 76 -32.62 31.01 -3.25
CA LYS A 76 -31.69 32.13 -3.40
C LYS A 76 -30.23 31.72 -3.22
N PHE A 77 -29.97 30.76 -2.34
CA PHE A 77 -28.63 30.23 -2.08
C PHE A 77 -28.01 29.55 -3.31
N PHE A 78 -28.71 28.59 -3.92
CA PHE A 78 -28.19 27.89 -5.10
C PHE A 78 -28.21 28.77 -6.35
N GLN A 79 -29.16 29.69 -6.50
CA GLN A 79 -29.12 30.65 -7.62
C GLN A 79 -27.92 31.60 -7.53
N MET A 80 -27.57 32.09 -6.33
CA MET A 80 -26.34 32.88 -6.14
C MET A 80 -25.07 32.03 -6.33
N GLY A 81 -25.05 30.79 -5.84
CA GLY A 81 -23.94 29.84 -6.07
C GLY A 81 -23.69 29.59 -7.55
N TRP A 82 -24.75 29.39 -8.34
CA TRP A 82 -24.65 29.17 -9.79
C TRP A 82 -24.08 30.39 -10.52
N ASN A 83 -24.51 31.60 -10.15
CA ASN A 83 -23.96 32.83 -10.72
C ASN A 83 -22.45 32.99 -10.41
N LEU A 84 -21.98 32.51 -9.26
CA LEU A 84 -20.55 32.47 -8.91
C LEU A 84 -19.78 31.40 -9.70
N ILE A 85 -20.35 30.20 -9.87
CA ILE A 85 -19.74 29.13 -10.68
C ILE A 85 -19.61 29.53 -12.15
N LYS A 86 -20.53 30.35 -12.67
CA LYS A 86 -20.48 30.88 -14.04
C LYS A 86 -19.39 31.94 -14.25
N SER A 87 -18.74 32.45 -13.20
CA SER A 87 -17.61 33.38 -13.34
C SER A 87 -16.35 32.64 -13.82
N GLU A 88 -15.52 33.31 -14.64
CA GLU A 88 -14.32 32.68 -15.21
C GLU A 88 -13.21 32.40 -14.19
N ASP A 89 -13.32 32.91 -12.96
CA ASP A 89 -12.32 32.67 -11.91
C ASP A 89 -12.38 31.22 -11.40
N ALA A 90 -11.25 30.51 -11.53
CA ALA A 90 -11.09 29.17 -11.00
C ALA A 90 -11.03 29.13 -9.46
N GLY A 91 -10.52 30.18 -8.82
CA GLY A 91 -10.43 30.27 -7.35
C GLY A 91 -11.80 30.32 -6.69
N THR A 92 -12.69 31.18 -7.19
CA THR A 92 -14.09 31.28 -6.77
C THR A 92 -14.84 29.96 -6.98
N ARG A 93 -14.62 29.28 -8.11
CA ARG A 93 -15.23 27.97 -8.39
C ARG A 93 -14.78 26.89 -7.41
N GLN A 94 -13.48 26.82 -7.12
CA GLN A 94 -12.95 25.91 -6.11
C GLN A 94 -13.51 26.22 -4.73
N TYR A 95 -13.56 27.49 -4.34
CA TYR A 95 -14.07 27.91 -3.05
C TYR A 95 -15.55 27.54 -2.83
N VAL A 96 -16.42 27.78 -3.83
CA VAL A 96 -17.86 27.43 -3.74
C VAL A 96 -18.05 25.92 -3.57
N ILE A 97 -17.35 25.09 -4.36
CA ILE A 97 -17.49 23.64 -4.32
C ILE A 97 -16.92 23.05 -3.02
N THR A 98 -15.74 23.49 -2.56
CA THR A 98 -15.17 23.06 -1.28
C THR A 98 -16.07 23.46 -0.09
N LYS A 99 -16.81 24.58 -0.19
CA LYS A 99 -17.78 24.97 0.85
C LYS A 99 -19.10 24.19 0.77
N LEU A 100 -19.53 23.74 -0.40
CA LEU A 100 -20.69 22.86 -0.55
C LEU A 100 -20.40 21.42 -0.10
N GLY A 101 -19.18 20.91 -0.32
CA GLY A 101 -18.75 19.58 0.11
C GLY A 101 -18.32 19.48 1.57
N ALA A 102 -18.21 20.61 2.28
CA ALA A 102 -18.02 20.64 3.72
C ALA A 102 -19.34 20.39 4.48
N GLU A 103 -19.25 19.92 5.72
CA GLU A 103 -20.39 19.53 6.57
C GLU A 103 -21.57 20.53 6.58
N THR A 104 -21.30 21.83 6.75
CA THR A 104 -22.34 22.88 6.73
C THR A 104 -22.96 23.12 5.35
N GLY A 105 -22.25 22.81 4.26
CA GLY A 105 -22.79 22.81 2.90
C GLY A 105 -23.65 21.60 2.61
N LEU A 106 -23.20 20.41 3.04
CA LEU A 106 -23.98 19.16 2.96
C LEU A 106 -25.29 19.27 3.76
N ALA A 107 -25.29 19.96 4.91
CA ALA A 107 -26.51 20.25 5.67
C ALA A 107 -27.54 21.06 4.86
N ILE A 108 -27.12 22.07 4.08
CA ILE A 108 -28.03 22.86 3.22
C ILE A 108 -28.54 22.00 2.05
N ILE A 109 -27.68 21.15 1.47
CA ILE A 109 -28.06 20.18 0.44
C ILE A 109 -29.08 19.17 1.01
N LYS A 110 -28.92 18.76 2.28
CA LYS A 110 -29.89 17.91 2.99
C LYS A 110 -31.26 18.56 3.04
N THR A 111 -31.34 19.82 3.46
CA THR A 111 -32.60 20.59 3.51
C THR A 111 -33.27 20.67 2.14
N LEU A 112 -32.50 20.83 1.05
CA LEU A 112 -33.06 20.76 -0.31
C LEU A 112 -33.64 19.37 -0.62
N THR A 113 -32.92 18.28 -0.30
CA THR A 113 -33.41 16.92 -0.54
C THR A 113 -34.64 16.58 0.30
N ASP A 114 -34.67 16.97 1.57
CA ASP A 114 -35.80 16.72 2.47
C ASP A 114 -37.08 17.49 2.02
N ILE A 115 -36.93 18.69 1.43
CA ILE A 115 -38.05 19.44 0.81
C ILE A 115 -38.59 18.72 -0.44
N ILE A 116 -37.73 18.09 -1.24
CA ILE A 116 -38.15 17.34 -2.44
C ILE A 116 -38.90 16.07 -1.99
N ASP A 117 -38.35 15.32 -1.04
CA ASP A 117 -38.95 14.07 -0.57
C ASP A 117 -40.28 14.27 0.19
N ALA A 118 -40.48 15.42 0.84
CA ALA A 118 -41.73 15.71 1.55
C ALA A 118 -42.94 16.03 0.63
N ASN A 119 -42.69 16.50 -0.60
CA ASN A 119 -43.74 17.00 -1.50
C ASN A 119 -44.08 16.03 -2.66
N GLN A 120 -43.66 14.76 -2.58
CA GLN A 120 -43.72 13.72 -3.62
C GLN A 120 -45.10 13.42 -4.28
N LYS A 121 -46.18 14.15 -3.96
CA LYS A 121 -47.55 13.92 -4.46
C LYS A 121 -48.32 15.17 -4.93
N ASP A 122 -47.73 16.37 -4.88
CA ASP A 122 -48.40 17.63 -5.26
C ASP A 122 -47.92 18.20 -6.60
N GLU A 123 -48.83 18.87 -7.34
CA GLU A 123 -48.53 19.62 -8.58
C GLU A 123 -47.49 20.74 -8.39
N THR A 124 -47.18 21.13 -7.14
CA THR A 124 -46.16 22.15 -6.83
C THR A 124 -44.72 21.69 -7.13
N THR A 125 -44.49 20.38 -7.30
CA THR A 125 -43.18 19.74 -7.49
C THR A 125 -42.36 20.34 -8.63
N VAL A 126 -42.99 20.65 -9.78
CA VAL A 126 -42.31 21.25 -10.96
C VAL A 126 -41.66 22.60 -10.63
N SER A 127 -42.32 23.43 -9.83
CA SER A 127 -41.79 24.74 -9.44
C SER A 127 -40.57 24.62 -8.50
N ILE A 128 -40.63 23.68 -7.56
CA ILE A 128 -39.55 23.39 -6.61
C ILE A 128 -38.32 22.88 -7.38
N PHE A 129 -38.51 21.95 -8.31
CA PHE A 129 -37.42 21.42 -9.12
C PHE A 129 -36.76 22.51 -9.98
N ARG A 130 -37.55 23.28 -10.73
CA ARG A 130 -37.04 24.32 -11.63
C ARG A 130 -36.30 25.43 -10.90
N ASP A 131 -36.86 25.92 -9.79
CA ASP A 131 -36.38 27.14 -9.15
C ASP A 131 -35.36 26.85 -8.03
N ARG A 132 -35.31 25.63 -7.48
CA ARG A 132 -34.40 25.26 -6.36
C ARG A 132 -33.40 24.15 -6.68
N THR A 133 -33.85 23.06 -7.31
CA THR A 133 -33.00 21.88 -7.57
C THR A 133 -32.08 22.08 -8.79
N LEU A 134 -32.62 22.65 -9.88
CA LEU A 134 -31.87 22.82 -11.12
C LEU A 134 -30.63 23.74 -11.01
N PRO A 135 -30.64 24.87 -10.27
CA PRO A 135 -29.43 25.67 -10.04
C PRO A 135 -28.34 24.87 -9.31
N PHE A 136 -28.71 24.04 -8.33
CA PHE A 136 -27.77 23.15 -7.63
C PHE A 136 -27.18 22.09 -8.56
N TYR A 137 -28.00 21.44 -9.39
CA TYR A 137 -27.51 20.44 -10.35
C TYR A 137 -26.53 21.03 -11.36
N LYS A 138 -26.77 22.26 -11.83
CA LYS A 138 -25.84 22.98 -12.72
C LYS A 138 -24.49 23.30 -12.05
N ILE A 139 -24.47 23.58 -10.74
CA ILE A 139 -23.23 23.80 -9.97
C ILE A 139 -22.37 22.53 -9.98
N ILE A 140 -22.93 21.39 -9.57
CA ILE A 140 -22.17 20.14 -9.41
C ILE A 140 -21.87 19.46 -10.74
N SER A 141 -22.68 19.68 -11.79
CA SER A 141 -22.44 19.14 -13.13
C SER A 141 -21.68 20.09 -14.07
N HIS A 142 -21.10 21.19 -13.57
CA HIS A 142 -20.35 22.12 -14.41
C HIS A 142 -19.06 21.46 -14.95
N PRO A 143 -18.74 21.55 -16.26
CA PRO A 143 -17.59 20.83 -16.83
C PRO A 143 -16.26 21.10 -16.11
N ASP A 144 -15.92 22.37 -15.90
CA ASP A 144 -14.66 22.76 -15.24
C ASP A 144 -14.60 22.42 -13.74
N VAL A 145 -15.75 22.11 -13.13
CA VAL A 145 -15.83 21.59 -11.76
C VAL A 145 -15.52 20.09 -11.79
N LEU A 146 -16.21 19.33 -12.65
CA LEU A 146 -16.00 17.89 -12.82
C LEU A 146 -14.61 17.50 -13.37
N SER A 147 -13.94 18.38 -14.12
CA SER A 147 -12.59 18.12 -14.64
C SER A 147 -11.46 18.54 -13.68
N SER A 148 -11.77 19.06 -12.49
CA SER A 148 -10.79 19.61 -11.57
C SER A 148 -10.36 18.60 -10.52
N LEU A 149 -9.15 18.04 -10.65
CA LEU A 149 -8.57 17.07 -9.70
C LEU A 149 -8.53 17.59 -8.26
N ILE A 150 -8.39 18.90 -8.06
CA ILE A 150 -8.37 19.53 -6.71
C ILE A 150 -9.76 19.48 -6.05
N LEU A 151 -10.83 19.34 -6.84
CA LEU A 151 -12.21 19.28 -6.38
C LEU A 151 -12.79 17.86 -6.38
N GLU A 152 -12.03 16.85 -6.82
CA GLU A 152 -12.48 15.46 -6.87
C GLU A 152 -13.03 14.99 -5.51
N THR A 153 -12.29 15.20 -4.42
CA THR A 153 -12.74 14.83 -3.06
C THR A 153 -14.02 15.56 -2.61
N PRO A 154 -14.14 16.90 -2.62
CA PRO A 154 -15.39 17.56 -2.23
C PRO A 154 -16.57 17.30 -3.18
N ILE A 155 -16.34 17.05 -4.47
CA ILE A 155 -17.38 16.68 -5.44
C ILE A 155 -17.91 15.28 -5.17
N ASP A 156 -17.03 14.29 -5.06
CA ASP A 156 -17.42 12.90 -4.78
C ASP A 156 -18.09 12.79 -3.41
N THR A 157 -17.69 13.63 -2.44
CA THR A 157 -18.41 13.80 -1.17
C THR A 157 -19.85 14.26 -1.39
N ILE A 158 -20.11 15.28 -2.22
CA ILE A 158 -21.48 15.74 -2.54
C ILE A 158 -22.28 14.67 -3.28
N TYR A 159 -21.69 13.96 -4.24
CA TYR A 159 -22.40 12.92 -5.00
C TYR A 159 -22.71 11.67 -4.16
N THR A 160 -21.80 11.25 -3.29
CA THR A 160 -22.02 10.16 -2.32
C THR A 160 -23.09 10.57 -1.30
N PHE A 161 -23.10 11.84 -0.87
CA PHE A 161 -24.13 12.39 0.00
C PHE A 161 -25.53 12.40 -0.66
N LEU A 162 -25.63 12.82 -1.93
CA LEU A 162 -26.88 12.73 -2.69
C LEU A 162 -27.34 11.28 -2.89
N PHE A 163 -26.41 10.33 -3.02
CA PHE A 163 -26.75 8.92 -3.18
C PHE A 163 -27.24 8.22 -1.91
N SER A 164 -27.16 8.88 -0.73
CA SER A 164 -27.64 8.49 0.61
C SER A 164 -28.41 7.15 0.70
N PRO A 165 -28.00 6.21 1.60
CA PRO A 165 -28.18 4.74 1.58
C PRO A 165 -29.45 4.05 1.03
N SER A 166 -30.55 4.78 0.81
CA SER A 166 -31.73 4.32 0.07
C SER A 166 -31.69 4.61 -1.44
N GLY A 167 -30.74 5.41 -1.93
CA GLY A 167 -30.61 5.80 -3.34
C GLY A 167 -31.69 6.76 -3.85
N ARG A 168 -32.43 7.46 -2.96
CA ARG A 168 -33.63 8.25 -3.32
C ARG A 168 -33.49 9.77 -3.24
N ARG A 169 -32.57 10.32 -2.44
CA ARG A 169 -32.48 11.78 -2.19
C ARG A 169 -32.25 12.55 -3.50
N GLY A 170 -33.22 13.36 -3.90
CA GLY A 170 -33.15 14.25 -5.06
C GLY A 170 -33.57 13.64 -6.40
N LEU A 171 -34.06 12.40 -6.44
CA LEU A 171 -34.43 11.72 -7.68
C LEU A 171 -35.90 11.89 -8.07
N GLN A 172 -36.20 13.06 -8.63
CA GLN A 172 -37.41 13.30 -9.43
C GLN A 172 -37.06 14.18 -10.64
N VAL A 173 -37.52 13.75 -11.82
CA VAL A 173 -37.52 14.55 -13.05
C VAL A 173 -38.92 14.39 -13.63
N ASP A 174 -39.66 15.49 -13.70
CA ASP A 174 -41.04 15.52 -14.20
C ASP A 174 -41.09 15.60 -15.74
N GLU A 175 -42.24 15.31 -16.34
CA GLU A 175 -42.33 15.13 -17.81
C GLU A 175 -42.29 16.45 -18.61
N GLU A 176 -42.55 17.62 -18.00
CA GLU A 176 -42.62 18.93 -18.69
C GLU A 176 -41.32 19.79 -18.64
N VAL A 177 -40.14 19.21 -18.37
CA VAL A 177 -38.94 20.01 -18.07
C VAL A 177 -38.02 20.28 -19.28
N SER A 178 -37.65 21.55 -19.49
CA SER A 178 -36.81 22.01 -20.61
C SER A 178 -35.47 21.27 -20.81
N THR A 179 -34.98 21.23 -22.05
CA THR A 179 -33.80 20.44 -22.49
C THR A 179 -32.52 20.66 -21.67
N ILE A 180 -32.28 21.88 -21.16
CA ILE A 180 -31.11 22.20 -20.32
C ILE A 180 -31.19 21.47 -18.96
N ALA A 181 -32.39 21.29 -18.42
CA ALA A 181 -32.60 20.57 -17.18
C ALA A 181 -32.41 19.06 -17.35
N ILE A 182 -32.92 18.49 -18.45
CA ILE A 182 -32.69 17.08 -18.81
C ILE A 182 -31.18 16.79 -18.90
N SER A 183 -30.41 17.65 -19.59
CA SER A 183 -28.96 17.47 -19.69
C SER A 183 -28.22 17.60 -18.35
N SER A 184 -28.67 18.49 -17.46
CA SER A 184 -28.05 18.66 -16.13
C SER A 184 -28.37 17.48 -15.21
N SER A 185 -29.63 17.02 -15.23
CA SER A 185 -30.11 15.89 -14.44
C SER A 185 -29.48 14.58 -14.89
N LEU A 186 -29.36 14.34 -16.20
CA LEU A 186 -28.67 13.16 -16.73
C LEU A 186 -27.15 13.18 -16.46
N ALA A 187 -26.51 14.34 -16.43
CA ALA A 187 -25.10 14.45 -16.03
C ALA A 187 -24.91 14.15 -14.53
N VAL A 188 -25.79 14.67 -13.67
CA VAL A 188 -25.82 14.33 -12.25
C VAL A 188 -26.09 12.84 -12.05
N LEU A 189 -27.06 12.27 -12.77
CA LEU A 189 -27.46 10.88 -12.67
C LEU A 189 -26.38 9.91 -13.17
N ASP A 190 -25.74 10.20 -14.30
CA ASP A 190 -24.65 9.38 -14.85
C ASP A 190 -23.45 9.37 -13.88
N ARG A 191 -23.08 10.53 -13.31
CA ARG A 191 -22.00 10.60 -12.31
C ARG A 191 -22.39 9.94 -10.98
N LEU A 192 -23.64 10.07 -10.54
CA LEU A 192 -24.17 9.42 -9.34
C LEU A 192 -24.19 7.89 -9.47
N ILE A 193 -24.58 7.34 -10.63
CA ILE A 193 -24.56 5.90 -10.93
C ILE A 193 -23.13 5.38 -11.21
N GLU A 194 -22.23 6.26 -11.65
CA GLU A 194 -20.80 5.95 -11.85
C GLU A 194 -20.03 5.81 -10.53
N ILE A 195 -20.20 6.77 -9.62
CA ILE A 195 -19.60 6.73 -8.29
C ILE A 195 -20.21 5.58 -7.47
N ASN A 196 -21.51 5.35 -7.60
CA ASN A 196 -22.25 4.40 -6.75
C ASN A 196 -22.75 3.19 -7.56
N GLN A 197 -21.90 2.16 -7.66
CA GLN A 197 -22.19 0.96 -8.46
C GLN A 197 -23.45 0.19 -8.01
N SER A 198 -23.89 0.34 -6.76
CA SER A 198 -25.16 -0.24 -6.27
C SER A 198 -26.41 0.38 -6.90
N ALA A 199 -26.33 1.57 -7.48
CA ALA A 199 -27.43 2.17 -8.25
C ALA A 199 -27.84 1.32 -9.46
N GLN A 200 -26.93 0.49 -9.97
CA GLN A 200 -27.09 -0.32 -11.18
C GLN A 200 -28.03 -1.53 -10.98
N VAL A 201 -28.37 -1.87 -9.73
CA VAL A 201 -29.30 -2.96 -9.36
C VAL A 201 -30.54 -2.45 -8.62
N ILE A 202 -30.74 -1.13 -8.55
CA ILE A 202 -31.95 -0.52 -7.97
C ILE A 202 -32.93 -0.23 -9.11
N GLU A 203 -34.00 -1.03 -9.21
CA GLU A 203 -35.00 -0.98 -10.30
C GLU A 203 -35.63 0.41 -10.50
N GLY A 204 -35.74 1.21 -9.44
CA GLY A 204 -36.27 2.58 -9.51
C GLY A 204 -35.49 3.51 -10.43
N PHE A 205 -34.17 3.30 -10.61
CA PHE A 205 -33.40 4.05 -11.59
C PHE A 205 -33.76 3.66 -13.02
N THR A 206 -34.04 2.39 -13.28
CA THR A 206 -34.53 1.94 -14.60
C THR A 206 -35.84 2.61 -14.94
N ALA A 207 -36.80 2.66 -14.00
CA ALA A 207 -38.06 3.37 -14.20
C ALA A 207 -37.85 4.86 -14.54
N ILE A 208 -37.08 5.59 -13.73
CA ILE A 208 -36.79 7.03 -13.94
C ILE A 208 -36.09 7.26 -15.29
N VAL A 209 -35.14 6.40 -15.67
CA VAL A 209 -34.38 6.54 -16.92
C VAL A 209 -35.24 6.26 -18.14
N GLU A 210 -36.18 5.32 -18.06
CA GLU A 210 -37.16 5.09 -19.13
C GLU A 210 -38.16 6.26 -19.25
N THR A 211 -38.66 6.82 -18.15
CA THR A 211 -39.51 8.05 -18.16
C THR A 211 -38.78 9.26 -18.76
N ILE A 212 -37.52 9.49 -18.38
CA ILE A 212 -36.71 10.57 -19.01
C ILE A 212 -36.47 10.27 -20.49
N SER A 213 -36.36 8.98 -20.88
CA SER A 213 -36.15 8.59 -22.28
C SER A 213 -37.39 8.82 -23.15
N THR A 214 -38.60 8.62 -22.64
CA THR A 214 -39.84 8.89 -23.39
C THR A 214 -40.08 10.39 -23.62
N CYS A 215 -39.54 11.25 -22.76
CA CYS A 215 -39.61 12.70 -22.92
C CYS A 215 -38.64 13.26 -23.99
N ILE A 216 -37.62 12.50 -24.40
CA ILE A 216 -36.66 12.93 -25.43
C ILE A 216 -37.20 12.60 -26.82
N LEU A 217 -37.99 13.51 -27.38
CA LEU A 217 -38.39 13.46 -28.80
C LEU A 217 -37.14 13.47 -29.71
N GLU A 218 -37.10 12.54 -30.68
CA GLU A 218 -35.93 12.26 -31.53
C GLU A 218 -35.39 13.48 -32.31
N ASN A 219 -36.18 14.54 -32.45
CA ASN A 219 -35.81 15.75 -33.19
C ASN A 219 -35.05 16.81 -32.37
N PHE A 220 -34.86 16.67 -31.05
CA PHE A 220 -34.10 17.63 -30.22
C PHE A 220 -32.76 17.06 -29.74
N MET A 221 -31.78 17.05 -30.63
CA MET A 221 -30.43 16.51 -30.41
C MET A 221 -29.56 17.40 -29.50
N VAL A 222 -29.31 16.97 -28.26
CA VAL A 222 -28.22 17.50 -27.40
C VAL A 222 -27.22 16.38 -27.10
N PRO A 223 -26.01 16.38 -27.73
CA PRO A 223 -25.12 15.22 -27.72
C PRO A 223 -24.71 14.70 -26.33
N ASN A 224 -24.48 15.60 -25.37
CA ASN A 224 -24.00 15.24 -24.04
C ASN A 224 -25.05 14.47 -23.22
N ALA A 225 -26.33 14.88 -23.32
CA ALA A 225 -27.43 14.21 -22.63
C ALA A 225 -27.61 12.77 -23.13
N GLN A 226 -27.53 12.58 -24.44
CA GLN A 226 -27.69 11.27 -25.09
C GLN A 226 -26.54 10.31 -24.73
N GLN A 227 -25.30 10.80 -24.65
CA GLN A 227 -24.17 9.99 -24.18
C GLN A 227 -24.30 9.54 -22.72
N SER A 228 -24.82 10.39 -21.83
CA SER A 228 -25.07 10.02 -20.43
C SER A 228 -26.23 9.03 -20.32
N LEU A 229 -27.33 9.23 -21.06
CA LEU A 229 -28.46 8.28 -21.11
C LEU A 229 -28.01 6.86 -21.54
N THR A 230 -27.18 6.77 -22.59
CA THR A 230 -26.64 5.49 -23.08
C THR A 230 -25.72 4.81 -22.04
N ARG A 231 -24.92 5.58 -21.31
CA ARG A 231 -24.08 5.06 -20.21
C ARG A 231 -24.93 4.52 -19.06
N ILE A 232 -25.95 5.25 -18.66
CA ILE A 232 -26.87 4.87 -17.58
C ILE A 232 -27.63 3.58 -17.93
N ARG A 233 -28.31 3.51 -19.09
CA ARG A 233 -29.04 2.31 -19.54
C ARG A 233 -28.15 1.06 -19.63
N ARG A 234 -26.91 1.20 -20.12
CA ARG A 234 -25.96 0.08 -20.21
C ARG A 234 -25.47 -0.40 -18.85
N ARG A 235 -25.43 0.46 -17.84
CA ARG A 235 -25.07 0.12 -16.45
C ARG A 235 -26.23 -0.62 -15.75
N LEU A 236 -27.48 -0.20 -15.93
CA LEU A 236 -28.67 -0.79 -15.28
C LEU A 236 -29.04 -2.21 -15.78
N ASN A 237 -28.82 -2.54 -17.05
CA ASN A 237 -29.21 -3.84 -17.64
C ASN A 237 -28.36 -5.06 -17.23
N ILE A 238 -27.36 -4.90 -16.34
CA ILE A 238 -26.43 -5.97 -15.97
C ILE A 238 -26.96 -6.85 -14.79
N GLY A 239 -27.97 -6.38 -14.06
CA GLY A 239 -28.38 -6.97 -12.77
C GLY A 239 -29.27 -8.23 -12.80
N SER A 240 -29.69 -8.74 -13.95
CA SER A 240 -30.94 -9.53 -14.07
C SER A 240 -30.82 -11.06 -14.34
N SER A 241 -29.70 -11.75 -14.06
CA SER A 241 -29.42 -13.06 -14.74
C SER A 241 -28.90 -14.32 -13.97
N LEU A 242 -28.88 -14.41 -12.61
CA LEU A 242 -27.98 -15.28 -11.79
C LEU A 242 -28.53 -16.65 -11.18
N PRO A 243 -27.89 -17.86 -11.34
CA PRO A 243 -28.31 -19.19 -10.76
C PRO A 243 -27.27 -20.08 -9.95
N LEU A 244 -27.64 -21.33 -9.51
CA LEU A 244 -27.03 -22.17 -8.41
C LEU A 244 -26.89 -23.75 -8.66
N ALA A 245 -25.82 -24.47 -8.21
CA ALA A 245 -25.63 -25.98 -8.15
C ALA A 245 -24.66 -26.64 -7.03
N PRO A 246 -24.79 -27.94 -6.61
CA PRO A 246 -24.05 -28.61 -5.47
C PRO A 246 -22.93 -29.70 -5.77
N THR A 247 -22.50 -30.49 -4.76
CA THR A 247 -21.18 -31.23 -4.56
C THR A 247 -21.00 -32.72 -4.97
N GLN A 248 -19.77 -33.20 -5.34
CA GLN A 248 -18.99 -34.33 -4.71
C GLN A 248 -17.74 -34.95 -5.47
N SER A 249 -16.71 -35.37 -4.68
CA SER A 249 -15.75 -36.53 -4.79
C SER A 249 -14.65 -36.68 -5.90
N THR A 250 -13.67 -37.61 -5.70
CA THR A 250 -12.33 -37.71 -6.37
C THR A 250 -11.95 -39.11 -6.88
N PRO A 251 -11.01 -39.26 -7.85
CA PRO A 251 -9.79 -40.06 -7.58
C PRO A 251 -8.44 -39.71 -8.30
N GLN A 252 -7.39 -40.31 -7.72
CA GLN A 252 -5.93 -40.47 -7.95
C GLN A 252 -5.17 -40.32 -9.32
N ASN A 253 -3.90 -39.90 -9.13
CA ASN A 253 -2.62 -40.30 -9.77
C ASN A 253 -2.27 -39.98 -11.25
N LEU A 254 -1.18 -39.23 -11.45
CA LEU A 254 -0.15 -39.45 -12.49
C LEU A 254 1.20 -38.77 -12.11
N LEU A 255 2.30 -39.19 -12.74
CA LEU A 255 3.69 -39.08 -12.23
C LEU A 255 4.37 -37.71 -12.39
N SER A 256 5.33 -37.45 -11.48
CA SER A 256 6.15 -36.22 -11.37
C SER A 256 7.44 -36.26 -12.20
N ALA A 257 7.92 -35.09 -12.65
CA ALA A 257 9.26 -34.90 -13.22
C ALA A 257 10.11 -34.05 -12.27
N ALA A 258 11.36 -34.44 -12.05
CA ALA A 258 12.24 -33.86 -11.04
C ALA A 258 13.16 -32.76 -11.59
N PHE A 259 13.50 -31.79 -10.73
CA PHE A 259 14.64 -30.89 -10.90
C PHE A 259 15.64 -31.19 -9.78
N GLU A 260 16.90 -31.47 -10.14
CA GLU A 260 17.95 -31.71 -9.16
C GLU A 260 18.55 -30.40 -8.63
N LEU A 261 18.37 -30.16 -7.33
CA LEU A 261 19.28 -29.40 -6.50
C LEU A 261 19.71 -30.34 -5.37
N ALA A 262 21.01 -30.40 -5.09
CA ALA A 262 21.60 -31.36 -4.13
C ALA A 262 21.34 -30.97 -2.65
N GLN A 263 20.09 -30.73 -2.28
CA GLN A 263 19.65 -30.49 -0.91
C GLN A 263 18.33 -31.21 -0.60
N ASP A 264 18.34 -31.95 0.51
CA ASP A 264 17.29 -32.88 0.93
C ASP A 264 15.94 -32.18 1.16
N LEU A 265 14.89 -32.64 0.45
CA LEU A 265 13.56 -32.01 0.41
C LEU A 265 12.76 -32.25 1.71
N PRO A 266 11.78 -31.40 2.06
CA PRO A 266 11.01 -31.54 3.31
C PRO A 266 10.00 -32.70 3.30
N GLY A 267 9.71 -33.25 4.49
CA GLY A 267 8.68 -34.27 4.69
C GLY A 267 8.93 -35.56 3.91
N ASN A 268 7.88 -36.09 3.27
CA ASN A 268 7.94 -37.34 2.50
C ASN A 268 8.74 -37.23 1.19
N LEU A 269 9.25 -36.04 0.85
CA LEU A 269 10.08 -35.80 -0.34
C LEU A 269 11.58 -35.99 -0.07
N SER A 270 12.00 -36.11 1.19
CA SER A 270 13.39 -36.39 1.56
C SER A 270 13.82 -37.80 1.14
N SER A 271 15.02 -37.92 0.56
CA SER A 271 15.58 -39.23 0.19
C SER A 271 16.08 -40.02 1.41
N LYS A 272 16.11 -39.38 2.58
CA LYS A 272 16.45 -39.97 3.89
C LYS A 272 15.22 -40.36 4.72
N GLY A 273 14.03 -40.36 4.11
CA GLY A 273 12.76 -40.65 4.77
C GLY A 273 12.09 -39.43 5.39
N ALA A 274 10.88 -39.62 5.90
CA ALA A 274 10.09 -38.54 6.50
C ALA A 274 10.71 -38.06 7.82
N ARG A 275 11.39 -36.92 7.79
CA ARG A 275 11.96 -36.29 8.99
C ARG A 275 10.84 -35.80 9.91
N HIS A 276 10.66 -36.50 11.02
CA HIS A 276 9.75 -36.11 12.09
C HIS A 276 10.46 -35.95 13.44
N ASP A 277 9.74 -35.23 14.32
CA ASP A 277 9.87 -35.09 15.78
C ASP A 277 11.18 -34.62 16.44
N ASN A 278 12.38 -34.71 15.85
CA ASN A 278 13.63 -34.46 16.60
C ASN A 278 14.49 -33.22 16.23
N ASP A 279 14.03 -32.32 15.36
CA ASP A 279 14.82 -31.14 14.93
C ASP A 279 15.04 -30.05 16.02
N HIS A 280 14.47 -30.21 17.23
CA HIS A 280 14.65 -29.23 18.33
C HIS A 280 15.97 -29.37 19.11
N ALA A 281 16.69 -30.49 18.95
CA ALA A 281 17.87 -30.82 19.77
C ALA A 281 19.15 -30.02 19.42
N SER A 282 19.08 -29.04 18.52
CA SER A 282 20.21 -28.14 18.20
C SER A 282 19.74 -26.85 17.54
N LEU A 283 20.53 -25.78 17.67
CA LEU A 283 20.28 -24.51 16.97
C LEU A 283 20.17 -24.67 15.45
N ALA A 284 20.97 -25.58 14.86
CA ALA A 284 20.94 -25.85 13.43
C ALA A 284 19.59 -26.45 12.99
N GLY A 285 19.07 -27.42 13.74
CA GLY A 285 17.77 -28.04 13.50
C GLY A 285 16.61 -27.05 13.68
N LEU A 286 16.65 -26.22 14.72
CA LEU A 286 15.64 -25.18 14.95
C LEU A 286 15.59 -24.18 13.80
N LEU A 287 16.74 -23.67 13.35
CA LEU A 287 16.82 -22.70 12.25
C LEU A 287 16.41 -23.31 10.91
N ASP A 288 16.80 -24.55 10.60
CA ASP A 288 16.38 -25.25 9.38
C ASP A 288 14.86 -25.52 9.39
N ARG A 289 14.29 -25.96 10.52
CA ARG A 289 12.84 -26.14 10.69
C ARG A 289 12.09 -24.84 10.49
N GLN A 290 12.47 -23.76 11.19
CA GLN A 290 11.81 -22.46 11.09
C GLN A 290 11.93 -21.89 9.67
N PHE A 291 13.09 -22.01 9.02
CA PHE A 291 13.27 -21.62 7.61
C PHE A 291 12.38 -22.44 6.67
N ARG A 292 12.35 -23.78 6.81
CA ARG A 292 11.54 -24.66 5.95
C ARG A 292 10.04 -24.39 6.10
N LEU A 293 9.54 -24.29 7.33
CA LEU A 293 8.13 -24.08 7.61
C LEU A 293 7.67 -22.68 7.17
N LEU A 294 8.40 -21.62 7.51
CA LEU A 294 8.08 -20.26 7.05
C LEU A 294 8.14 -20.15 5.53
N ARG A 295 9.12 -20.79 4.88
CA ARG A 295 9.21 -20.83 3.41
C ARG A 295 8.07 -21.61 2.78
N GLU A 296 7.60 -22.69 3.40
CA GLU A 296 6.45 -23.45 2.88
C GLU A 296 5.14 -22.65 3.02
N ASP A 297 4.95 -21.96 4.15
CA ASP A 297 3.81 -21.10 4.41
C ASP A 297 3.74 -19.88 3.46
N THR A 298 4.89 -19.29 3.11
CA THR A 298 4.95 -18.05 2.30
C THR A 298 5.25 -18.28 0.81
N VAL A 299 6.16 -19.22 0.49
CA VAL A 299 6.64 -19.47 -0.88
C VAL A 299 6.10 -20.78 -1.45
N GLY A 300 5.69 -21.75 -0.62
CA GLY A 300 5.13 -23.03 -1.10
C GLY A 300 3.90 -22.81 -1.99
N GLN A 301 3.00 -21.94 -1.52
CA GLN A 301 1.79 -21.56 -2.26
C GLN A 301 2.09 -20.81 -3.59
N LEU A 302 3.12 -19.95 -3.61
CA LEU A 302 3.61 -19.31 -4.84
C LEU A 302 4.20 -20.33 -5.83
N ARG A 303 5.08 -21.21 -5.34
CA ARG A 303 5.78 -22.26 -6.10
C ARG A 303 4.79 -23.15 -6.82
N ASP A 304 3.76 -23.61 -6.11
CA ASP A 304 2.80 -24.57 -6.66
C ASP A 304 1.86 -23.90 -7.67
N ALA A 305 1.46 -22.64 -7.42
CA ALA A 305 0.71 -21.82 -8.37
C ALA A 305 1.48 -21.57 -9.69
N VAL A 306 2.80 -21.27 -9.62
CA VAL A 306 3.66 -21.12 -10.81
C VAL A 306 3.86 -22.46 -11.51
N ARG A 307 4.11 -23.55 -10.78
CA ARG A 307 4.33 -24.89 -11.35
C ARG A 307 3.13 -25.37 -12.17
N GLU A 308 1.92 -25.17 -11.66
CA GLU A 308 0.68 -25.51 -12.36
C GLU A 308 0.58 -24.74 -13.70
N GLU A 309 0.92 -23.45 -13.70
CA GLU A 309 0.90 -22.61 -14.90
C GLU A 309 1.99 -22.98 -15.92
N VAL A 310 3.22 -23.28 -15.46
CA VAL A 310 4.29 -23.84 -16.31
C VAL A 310 3.81 -25.11 -17.00
N THR A 311 3.25 -26.06 -16.23
CA THR A 311 2.76 -27.34 -16.74
C THR A 311 1.67 -27.15 -17.80
N ARG A 312 0.76 -26.20 -17.58
CA ARG A 312 -0.32 -25.84 -18.53
C ARG A 312 0.22 -25.21 -19.82
N LEU A 313 1.27 -24.39 -19.76
CA LEU A 313 1.88 -23.76 -20.93
C LEU A 313 2.65 -24.76 -21.80
N GLU A 314 3.32 -25.74 -21.17
CA GLU A 314 4.01 -26.85 -21.83
C GLU A 314 3.05 -27.87 -22.46
N HIS A 315 1.97 -28.23 -21.75
CA HIS A 315 1.07 -29.33 -22.12
C HIS A 315 -0.39 -28.86 -22.29
N PRO A 316 -0.73 -28.06 -23.32
CA PRO A 316 -2.04 -27.42 -23.47
C PRO A 316 -3.22 -28.40 -23.59
N ASP A 317 -2.98 -29.55 -24.23
CA ASP A 317 -4.03 -30.54 -24.55
C ASP A 317 -4.18 -31.61 -23.46
N ARG A 318 -3.29 -31.61 -22.46
CA ARG A 318 -3.30 -32.57 -21.36
C ARG A 318 -4.22 -32.03 -20.27
N LYS A 319 -5.41 -32.61 -20.12
CA LYS A 319 -6.27 -32.35 -18.96
C LYS A 319 -5.46 -32.68 -17.69
N VAL A 320 -5.03 -31.64 -16.98
CA VAL A 320 -4.39 -31.78 -15.67
C VAL A 320 -5.41 -32.47 -14.76
N PRO A 321 -5.07 -33.58 -14.08
CA PRO A 321 -5.98 -34.18 -13.12
C PRO A 321 -6.24 -33.16 -12.02
N THR A 322 -7.52 -32.84 -11.77
CA THR A 322 -7.93 -31.88 -10.74
C THR A 322 -7.63 -32.47 -9.37
N ILE A 323 -6.40 -32.28 -8.88
CA ILE A 323 -6.00 -32.68 -7.54
C ILE A 323 -6.83 -31.84 -6.55
N HIS A 324 -7.81 -32.51 -5.93
CA HIS A 324 -8.63 -32.07 -4.80
C HIS A 324 -8.82 -30.54 -4.64
N GLN A 325 -9.94 -30.00 -5.14
CA GLN A 325 -10.45 -28.64 -4.84
C GLN A 325 -10.88 -28.43 -3.36
N GLY A 326 -10.19 -29.08 -2.41
CA GLY A 326 -10.42 -28.98 -0.97
C GLY A 326 -9.20 -28.52 -0.17
N GLN A 327 -8.04 -28.29 -0.80
CA GLN A 327 -6.89 -27.66 -0.14
C GLN A 327 -6.81 -26.17 -0.46
N GLN A 328 -6.38 -25.38 0.53
CA GLN A 328 -6.31 -23.91 0.50
C GLN A 328 -5.18 -23.43 -0.43
N GLY A 329 -5.40 -23.46 -1.74
CA GLY A 329 -4.52 -22.82 -2.71
C GLY A 329 -4.56 -21.30 -2.60
N VAL A 330 -3.42 -20.62 -2.83
CA VAL A 330 -3.37 -19.15 -2.85
C VAL A 330 -4.18 -18.58 -4.00
N ARG A 331 -4.83 -17.45 -3.71
CA ARG A 331 -5.48 -16.58 -4.68
C ARG A 331 -4.45 -16.21 -5.75
N LYS A 332 -4.64 -16.68 -6.98
CA LYS A 332 -3.74 -16.42 -8.11
C LYS A 332 -4.53 -15.92 -9.31
N LEU A 333 -3.94 -15.04 -10.11
CA LEU A 333 -4.54 -14.47 -11.31
C LEU A 333 -3.59 -14.65 -12.48
N ILE A 334 -4.10 -15.08 -13.63
CA ILE A 334 -3.29 -15.47 -14.79
C ILE A 334 -3.68 -14.62 -15.99
N TYR A 335 -2.79 -13.72 -16.38
CA TYR A 335 -2.89 -12.92 -17.59
C TYR A 335 -2.22 -13.65 -18.75
N HIS A 336 -2.91 -13.72 -19.88
CA HIS A 336 -2.55 -14.60 -20.99
C HIS A 336 -1.88 -13.84 -22.15
N ASN A 337 -1.15 -14.58 -22.99
CA ASN A 337 -0.49 -14.08 -24.21
C ASN A 337 0.42 -12.87 -23.97
N VAL A 338 1.18 -12.90 -22.87
CA VAL A 338 2.07 -11.79 -22.49
C VAL A 338 3.17 -11.61 -23.53
N ARG A 339 3.61 -10.37 -23.74
CA ARG A 339 4.74 -9.99 -24.58
C ARG A 339 5.42 -8.76 -23.96
N PHE A 340 6.74 -8.70 -24.01
CA PHE A 340 7.45 -7.46 -23.74
C PHE A 340 7.54 -6.64 -25.02
N SER A 341 7.19 -5.34 -24.99
CA SER A 341 7.18 -4.50 -26.19
C SER A 341 8.20 -3.36 -26.19
N ARG A 342 8.48 -2.78 -25.01
CA ARG A 342 9.43 -1.66 -24.87
C ARG A 342 10.20 -1.74 -23.56
N MET A 343 11.47 -1.34 -23.59
CA MET A 343 12.31 -1.15 -22.42
C MET A 343 12.52 0.34 -22.13
N SER A 344 12.66 0.68 -20.85
CA SER A 344 13.01 2.01 -20.34
C SER A 344 13.91 1.87 -19.10
N VAL A 345 14.40 2.99 -18.57
CA VAL A 345 15.20 2.99 -17.34
C VAL A 345 14.71 4.08 -16.40
N ASP A 346 14.63 3.77 -15.10
CA ASP A 346 14.34 4.73 -14.04
C ASP A 346 15.55 4.90 -13.11
N ARG A 347 15.73 6.11 -12.58
CA ARG A 347 16.84 6.48 -11.70
C ARG A 347 16.84 5.75 -10.35
N ARG A 348 15.71 5.21 -9.91
CA ARG A 348 15.57 4.48 -8.65
C ARG A 348 15.39 2.98 -8.87
N LYS A 349 14.51 2.59 -9.79
CA LYS A 349 14.12 1.19 -10.07
C LYS A 349 14.99 0.50 -11.13
N GLY A 350 15.86 1.21 -11.86
CA GLY A 350 16.73 0.63 -12.88
C GLY A 350 15.96 0.23 -14.14
N LEU A 351 16.31 -0.91 -14.76
CA LEU A 351 15.66 -1.40 -15.98
C LEU A 351 14.16 -1.66 -15.75
N GLN A 352 13.35 -1.08 -16.62
CA GLN A 352 11.90 -1.26 -16.67
C GLN A 352 11.49 -1.80 -18.04
N VAL A 353 10.41 -2.57 -18.08
CA VAL A 353 9.86 -3.16 -19.29
C VAL A 353 8.34 -3.02 -19.33
N VAL A 354 7.81 -2.67 -20.50
CA VAL A 354 6.38 -2.67 -20.78
C VAL A 354 5.96 -4.09 -21.15
N ALA A 355 5.11 -4.69 -20.32
CA ALA A 355 4.49 -5.97 -20.57
C ALA A 355 3.06 -5.76 -21.09
N GLU A 356 2.77 -6.33 -22.26
CA GLU A 356 1.44 -6.35 -22.85
C GLU A 356 0.81 -7.73 -22.76
N PHE A 357 -0.45 -7.80 -22.36
CA PHE A 357 -1.19 -9.05 -22.18
C PHE A 357 -2.63 -8.90 -22.63
N ASP A 358 -3.36 -10.00 -22.79
CA ASP A 358 -4.75 -9.94 -23.24
C ASP A 358 -5.68 -9.35 -22.16
N GLN A 359 -6.56 -8.44 -22.55
CA GLN A 359 -7.56 -7.89 -21.64
C GLN A 359 -8.50 -9.00 -21.11
N PRO A 360 -8.91 -8.95 -19.83
CA PRO A 360 -9.90 -9.88 -19.29
C PRO A 360 -11.17 -9.92 -20.15
N PRO A 361 -11.73 -11.10 -20.45
CA PRO A 361 -12.84 -11.24 -21.39
C PRO A 361 -14.09 -10.44 -20.97
N GLN A 362 -14.30 -10.25 -19.67
CA GLN A 362 -15.38 -9.46 -19.09
C GLN A 362 -15.33 -7.96 -19.49
N ILE A 363 -14.17 -7.46 -19.96
CA ILE A 363 -13.96 -6.03 -20.22
C ILE A 363 -13.44 -5.70 -21.63
N ASN A 364 -13.15 -6.71 -22.47
CA ASN A 364 -12.79 -6.57 -23.88
C ASN A 364 -13.77 -5.66 -24.67
N ASN A 365 -15.07 -5.84 -24.44
CA ASN A 365 -16.14 -5.13 -25.15
C ASN A 365 -16.64 -3.86 -24.43
N LYS A 366 -15.96 -3.41 -23.37
CA LYS A 366 -16.27 -2.18 -22.64
C LYS A 366 -15.61 -0.96 -23.28
N SER A 367 -16.00 0.26 -22.89
CA SER A 367 -15.27 1.47 -23.28
C SER A 367 -13.98 1.61 -22.48
N THR A 368 -13.01 2.42 -22.95
CA THR A 368 -11.75 2.70 -22.25
C THR A 368 -11.97 3.15 -20.80
N LYS A 369 -12.95 4.03 -20.56
CA LYS A 369 -13.32 4.50 -19.21
C LYS A 369 -13.90 3.37 -18.34
N GLN A 370 -14.75 2.51 -18.89
CA GLN A 370 -15.31 1.36 -18.17
C GLN A 370 -14.27 0.27 -17.87
N ARG A 371 -13.22 0.15 -18.70
CA ARG A 371 -12.04 -0.66 -18.35
C ARG A 371 -11.25 -0.02 -17.21
N GLU A 372 -11.03 1.29 -17.27
CA GLU A 372 -10.32 2.05 -16.21
C GLU A 372 -11.00 1.92 -14.84
N GLU A 373 -12.33 2.12 -14.79
CA GLU A 373 -13.15 1.92 -13.59
C GLU A 373 -13.03 0.49 -13.04
N TRP A 374 -13.03 -0.53 -13.91
CA TRP A 374 -12.88 -1.92 -13.50
C TRP A 374 -11.49 -2.22 -12.93
N TRP A 375 -10.41 -1.76 -13.57
CA TRP A 375 -9.04 -1.95 -13.08
C TRP A 375 -8.76 -1.20 -11.77
N LYS A 376 -9.28 0.03 -11.63
CA LYS A 376 -9.19 0.80 -10.38
C LYS A 376 -9.98 0.12 -9.24
N GLY A 377 -11.18 -0.39 -9.53
CA GLY A 377 -12.04 -1.03 -8.54
C GLY A 377 -11.60 -2.44 -8.12
N SER A 378 -10.96 -3.21 -9.02
CA SER A 378 -10.54 -4.59 -8.73
C SER A 378 -9.28 -4.68 -7.86
N LYS A 379 -8.54 -3.58 -7.69
CA LYS A 379 -7.26 -3.51 -6.96
C LYS A 379 -6.21 -4.53 -7.47
N LEU A 380 -6.30 -4.88 -8.76
CA LEU A 380 -5.36 -5.78 -9.45
C LEU A 380 -4.24 -4.99 -10.12
N LEU A 381 -3.04 -5.59 -10.20
CA LEU A 381 -1.82 -4.96 -10.70
C LEU A 381 -1.57 -3.58 -10.08
N GLN A 382 -1.73 -3.48 -8.75
CA GLN A 382 -1.36 -2.28 -8.01
C GLN A 382 0.15 -2.02 -8.07
N VAL A 383 0.55 -0.76 -7.90
CA VAL A 383 1.96 -0.37 -7.83
C VAL A 383 2.65 -1.15 -6.69
N ASP A 384 3.84 -1.67 -7.00
CA ASP A 384 4.64 -2.58 -6.18
C ASP A 384 4.04 -3.99 -5.93
N SER A 385 2.92 -4.37 -6.56
CA SER A 385 2.47 -5.78 -6.62
C SER A 385 3.53 -6.68 -7.26
N LEU A 386 3.77 -7.85 -6.67
CA LEU A 386 4.62 -8.90 -7.23
C LEU A 386 3.86 -9.67 -8.32
N VAL A 387 4.49 -9.80 -9.48
CA VAL A 387 4.02 -10.61 -10.59
C VAL A 387 5.14 -11.50 -11.13
N CYS A 388 4.77 -12.67 -11.64
CA CYS A 388 5.69 -13.68 -12.14
C CYS A 388 5.42 -13.94 -13.62
N PHE A 389 6.36 -13.57 -14.48
CA PHE A 389 6.34 -13.90 -15.90
C PHE A 389 6.78 -15.35 -16.09
N VAL A 390 6.03 -16.11 -16.89
CA VAL A 390 6.27 -17.53 -17.17
C VAL A 390 6.16 -17.78 -18.68
N SER A 391 7.09 -18.53 -19.26
CA SER A 391 7.02 -18.95 -20.67
C SER A 391 7.10 -20.47 -20.85
N SER A 392 6.53 -20.97 -21.95
CA SER A 392 6.50 -22.39 -22.34
C SER A 392 7.86 -23.02 -22.67
N ASN A 393 8.97 -22.30 -22.45
CA ASN A 393 10.34 -22.81 -22.50
C ASN A 393 10.97 -22.94 -21.10
N GLY A 394 10.17 -22.80 -20.04
CA GLY A 394 10.61 -22.87 -18.64
C GLY A 394 11.21 -21.59 -18.07
N LYS A 395 11.31 -20.48 -18.83
CA LYS A 395 11.81 -19.21 -18.29
C LYS A 395 10.79 -18.60 -17.33
N ILE A 396 11.26 -18.24 -16.14
CA ILE A 396 10.51 -17.60 -15.05
C ILE A 396 11.24 -16.31 -14.67
N ILE A 397 10.53 -15.18 -14.58
CA ILE A 397 11.09 -13.87 -14.17
C ILE A 397 10.14 -13.20 -13.18
N PHE A 398 10.65 -12.80 -12.01
CA PHE A 398 9.88 -12.05 -11.02
C PHE A 398 10.01 -10.54 -11.24
N LEU A 399 8.86 -9.88 -11.26
CA LEU A 399 8.71 -8.48 -11.66
C LEU A 399 7.79 -7.76 -10.65
N CYS A 400 7.97 -6.46 -10.50
CA CYS A 400 7.12 -5.60 -9.67
C CYS A 400 6.43 -4.55 -10.54
N VAL A 401 5.14 -4.33 -10.33
CA VAL A 401 4.39 -3.30 -11.05
C VAL A 401 4.90 -1.90 -10.70
N CYS A 402 5.07 -1.06 -11.71
CA CYS A 402 5.50 0.32 -11.58
C CYS A 402 4.37 1.28 -11.91
N ASP A 403 4.38 2.44 -11.25
CA ASP A 403 3.61 3.60 -11.70
C ASP A 403 4.11 4.03 -13.09
N PRO A 404 3.24 4.19 -14.10
CA PRO A 404 3.64 4.63 -15.45
C PRO A 404 4.09 6.11 -15.53
N ILE A 405 4.05 6.89 -14.44
CA ILE A 405 4.52 8.29 -14.41
C ILE A 405 6.06 8.36 -14.46
N LEU A 406 6.60 8.74 -15.61
CA LEU A 406 8.02 9.07 -15.83
C LEU A 406 8.46 10.35 -15.07
N PRO A 407 9.76 10.50 -14.75
CA PRO A 407 10.25 11.49 -13.79
C PRO A 407 10.18 12.95 -14.30
N SER A 408 9.36 13.77 -13.63
CA SER A 408 9.26 15.21 -13.88
C SER A 408 10.45 16.00 -13.31
N ARG A 409 11.56 16.10 -14.07
CA ARG A 409 12.57 17.18 -13.85
C ARG A 409 13.54 17.49 -14.99
N ALA A 410 13.30 17.03 -16.22
CA ALA A 410 14.07 17.47 -17.40
C ALA A 410 13.46 18.75 -18.01
N ARG A 411 14.26 19.83 -17.96
CA ARG A 411 14.15 21.15 -18.64
C ARG A 411 12.83 21.54 -19.35
N LYS A 412 12.24 22.64 -18.89
CA LYS A 412 11.41 23.53 -19.74
C LYS A 412 12.30 24.18 -20.80
N ASP A 413 12.36 23.58 -21.98
CA ASP A 413 12.68 24.30 -23.22
C ASP A 413 11.57 23.99 -24.23
N SER A 414 10.84 25.02 -24.64
CA SER A 414 9.60 24.90 -25.40
C SER A 414 9.85 24.87 -26.91
N SER A 415 9.60 23.72 -27.55
CA SER A 415 9.45 23.59 -29.00
C SER A 415 8.25 22.71 -29.36
N ALA A 416 7.54 23.06 -30.43
CA ALA A 416 6.14 22.66 -30.67
C ALA A 416 5.90 21.23 -31.23
N ASP A 417 6.71 20.24 -30.85
CA ASP A 417 6.60 18.83 -31.30
C ASP A 417 5.97 17.87 -30.26
N ASP A 418 5.54 18.37 -29.09
CA ASP A 418 5.22 17.54 -27.93
C ASP A 418 3.89 16.76 -27.99
N LYS A 419 3.21 16.72 -29.15
CA LYS A 419 1.95 15.98 -29.34
C LYS A 419 2.11 14.48 -29.60
N THR A 420 3.32 13.98 -29.84
CA THR A 420 3.59 12.57 -30.17
C THR A 420 4.01 11.70 -28.99
N LYS A 421 4.18 12.26 -27.79
CA LYS A 421 4.63 11.50 -26.59
C LYS A 421 3.50 10.92 -25.73
N SER A 422 2.24 11.27 -25.96
CA SER A 422 1.11 10.84 -25.11
C SER A 422 0.74 9.37 -25.27
N ASP A 423 0.96 8.80 -26.45
CA ASP A 423 0.50 7.45 -26.82
C ASP A 423 1.43 6.35 -26.30
N ASP A 424 2.68 6.70 -25.97
CA ASP A 424 3.75 5.80 -25.49
C ASP A 424 3.61 5.34 -24.02
N ILE A 425 2.63 5.86 -23.28
CA ILE A 425 2.47 5.58 -21.84
C ILE A 425 1.70 4.26 -21.63
N PRO A 426 2.27 3.27 -20.90
CA PRO A 426 1.58 2.00 -20.59
C PRO A 426 0.25 2.22 -19.87
N SER A 427 -0.77 1.44 -20.23
CA SER A 427 -2.09 1.52 -19.62
C SER A 427 -2.83 0.18 -19.67
N LEU A 428 -3.35 -0.19 -18.51
CA LEU A 428 -4.18 -1.37 -18.32
C LEU A 428 -5.55 -1.29 -19.05
N PHE A 429 -5.93 -0.13 -19.59
CA PHE A 429 -7.31 0.14 -20.04
C PHE A 429 -7.45 0.87 -21.38
N ARG A 430 -6.40 1.51 -21.91
CA ARG A 430 -6.45 2.24 -23.20
C ARG A 430 -7.00 1.36 -24.33
N GLU A 431 -6.29 0.28 -24.63
CA GLU A 431 -6.63 -0.66 -25.70
C GLU A 431 -7.76 -1.63 -25.31
N ALA A 432 -8.48 -2.14 -26.33
CA ALA A 432 -9.68 -2.95 -26.13
C ALA A 432 -9.43 -4.46 -26.05
N LYS A 433 -8.33 -4.95 -26.63
CA LYS A 433 -7.98 -6.38 -26.65
C LYS A 433 -6.71 -6.69 -25.86
N ARG A 434 -5.92 -5.67 -25.56
CA ARG A 434 -4.61 -5.74 -24.91
C ARG A 434 -4.58 -4.74 -23.76
N ALA A 435 -3.91 -5.12 -22.68
CA ALA A 435 -3.51 -4.23 -21.59
C ALA A 435 -1.99 -4.05 -21.68
N SER A 436 -1.47 -2.90 -21.24
CA SER A 436 -0.04 -2.73 -21.01
C SER A 436 0.24 -2.27 -19.57
N VAL A 437 1.28 -2.83 -18.97
CA VAL A 437 1.73 -2.51 -17.61
C VAL A 437 3.24 -2.28 -17.60
N LEU A 438 3.69 -1.27 -16.85
CA LEU A 438 5.11 -1.03 -16.64
C LEU A 438 5.60 -1.90 -15.49
N LEU A 439 6.65 -2.68 -15.71
CA LEU A 439 7.24 -3.60 -14.74
C LEU A 439 8.72 -3.29 -14.53
N SER A 440 9.23 -3.46 -13.31
CA SER A 440 10.67 -3.50 -13.01
C SER A 440 11.06 -4.90 -12.55
N LEU A 441 12.32 -5.29 -12.75
CA LEU A 441 12.87 -6.51 -12.15
C LEU A 441 12.75 -6.47 -10.61
N ALA A 442 12.26 -7.54 -10.00
CA ALA A 442 12.18 -7.64 -8.54
C ALA A 442 13.57 -7.84 -7.92
N GLU A 443 14.45 -8.53 -8.63
CA GLU A 443 15.88 -8.67 -8.36
C GLU A 443 16.62 -8.55 -9.70
N TYR A 444 17.70 -7.76 -9.78
CA TYR A 444 18.47 -7.65 -11.01
C TYR A 444 19.32 -8.90 -11.23
N LYS A 445 19.09 -9.57 -12.36
CA LYS A 445 19.95 -10.64 -12.87
C LYS A 445 20.29 -10.34 -14.32
N THR A 446 21.58 -10.42 -14.64
CA THR A 446 22.10 -10.21 -16.00
C THR A 446 21.42 -11.13 -17.02
N GLU A 447 21.16 -12.39 -16.64
CA GLU A 447 20.43 -13.35 -17.48
C GLU A 447 18.99 -12.91 -17.83
N ASP A 448 18.29 -12.21 -16.92
CA ASP A 448 16.92 -11.76 -17.14
C ASP A 448 16.90 -10.50 -18.01
N ALA A 449 17.82 -9.57 -17.78
CA ALA A 449 17.99 -8.38 -18.63
C ALA A 449 18.35 -8.75 -20.08
N VAL A 450 19.31 -9.67 -20.28
CA VAL A 450 19.67 -10.19 -21.59
C VAL A 450 18.49 -10.91 -22.25
N TRP A 451 17.75 -11.75 -21.50
CA TRP A 451 16.58 -12.45 -22.02
C TRP A 451 15.48 -11.47 -22.47
N ILE A 452 15.15 -10.46 -21.66
CA ILE A 452 14.17 -9.42 -22.00
C ILE A 452 14.60 -8.66 -23.25
N SER A 453 15.87 -8.23 -23.35
CA SER A 453 16.39 -7.47 -24.50
C SER A 453 16.38 -8.23 -25.82
N THR A 454 16.39 -9.57 -25.77
CA THR A 454 16.37 -10.44 -26.96
C THR A 454 14.97 -10.93 -27.33
N HIS A 455 13.99 -10.85 -26.42
CA HIS A 455 12.63 -11.35 -26.61
C HIS A 455 11.56 -10.25 -26.78
N THR A 456 11.96 -8.96 -26.72
CA THR A 456 11.10 -7.81 -27.10
C THR A 456 10.69 -7.84 -28.58
N THR A 457 11.53 -8.37 -29.47
CA THR A 457 11.19 -8.54 -30.90
C THR A 457 10.58 -9.91 -31.19
N ALA A 458 9.25 -10.00 -31.10
CA ALA A 458 8.42 -11.08 -31.63
C ALA A 458 8.81 -12.52 -31.21
N SER A 459 8.59 -12.86 -29.94
CA SER A 459 8.65 -14.25 -29.47
C SER A 459 7.55 -15.13 -30.09
N LYS A 460 7.88 -16.40 -30.39
CA LYS A 460 6.94 -17.46 -30.79
C LYS A 460 6.48 -18.35 -29.62
N THR A 461 7.02 -18.15 -28.41
CA THR A 461 6.66 -18.98 -27.23
C THR A 461 5.33 -18.54 -26.63
N ARG A 462 4.63 -19.46 -25.94
CA ARG A 462 3.47 -19.07 -25.11
C ARG A 462 3.98 -18.45 -23.82
N GLN A 463 3.28 -17.43 -23.33
CA GLN A 463 3.73 -16.57 -22.24
C GLN A 463 2.53 -16.12 -21.40
N SER A 464 2.69 -16.17 -20.08
CA SER A 464 1.70 -15.76 -19.08
C SER A 464 2.34 -14.88 -18.01
N LEU A 465 1.52 -14.08 -17.33
CA LEU A 465 1.92 -13.31 -16.15
C LEU A 465 0.98 -13.70 -15.00
N VAL A 466 1.56 -14.23 -13.93
CA VAL A 466 0.84 -14.66 -12.74
C VAL A 466 0.95 -13.58 -11.67
N GLU A 467 -0.17 -13.05 -11.20
CA GLU A 467 -0.25 -12.14 -10.05
C GLU A 467 -0.68 -12.90 -8.78
N PHE A 468 -0.12 -12.49 -7.64
CA PHE A 468 -0.39 -13.06 -6.32
C PHE A 468 -0.95 -11.99 -5.36
N PRO A 469 -2.27 -11.70 -5.41
CA PRO A 469 -2.89 -10.72 -4.52
C PRO A 469 -2.58 -10.99 -3.05
N GLY A 470 -2.09 -9.96 -2.34
CA GLY A 470 -1.73 -10.03 -0.91
C GLY A 470 -0.32 -10.55 -0.60
N VAL A 471 0.40 -11.15 -1.56
CA VAL A 471 1.75 -11.69 -1.29
C VAL A 471 2.84 -10.64 -1.50
N LEU A 472 3.19 -9.94 -0.42
CA LEU A 472 4.25 -8.94 -0.42
C LEU A 472 5.63 -9.61 -0.18
N LEU A 473 6.35 -9.96 -1.24
CA LEU A 473 7.70 -10.58 -1.15
C LEU A 473 8.64 -9.91 -0.11
N PRO A 474 8.72 -8.56 -0.01
CA PRO A 474 9.56 -7.91 0.98
C PRO A 474 9.09 -8.04 2.44
N SER A 475 7.96 -8.68 2.75
CA SER A 475 7.53 -8.96 4.14
C SER A 475 8.20 -10.20 4.73
N PHE A 476 8.55 -11.20 3.91
CA PHE A 476 9.10 -12.49 4.37
C PHE A 476 10.49 -12.83 3.80
N GLN A 477 10.85 -12.34 2.60
CA GLN A 477 12.18 -12.60 2.02
C GLN A 477 13.34 -12.23 2.96
N PRO A 478 13.35 -11.05 3.63
CA PRO A 478 14.46 -10.68 4.52
C PRO A 478 14.58 -11.60 5.73
N THR A 479 13.45 -12.09 6.28
CA THR A 479 13.42 -13.06 7.38
C THR A 479 14.04 -14.39 6.94
N LEU A 480 13.67 -14.89 5.75
CA LEU A 480 14.23 -16.12 5.19
C LEU A 480 15.74 -16.01 4.92
N GLN A 481 16.20 -14.87 4.39
CA GLN A 481 17.62 -14.59 4.20
C GLN A 481 18.38 -14.53 5.54
N ALA A 482 17.83 -13.85 6.54
CA ALA A 482 18.40 -13.79 7.89
C ALA A 482 18.54 -15.19 8.52
N LEU A 483 17.48 -16.01 8.50
CA LEU A 483 17.53 -17.39 9.00
C LEU A 483 18.57 -18.24 8.24
N GLN A 484 18.73 -18.05 6.93
CA GLN A 484 19.73 -18.75 6.13
C GLN A 484 21.17 -18.30 6.46
N GLU A 485 21.39 -17.04 6.82
CA GLU A 485 22.69 -16.60 7.34
C GLU A 485 22.96 -17.11 8.75
N MET A 486 21.95 -17.11 9.62
CA MET A 486 22.05 -17.61 10.99
C MET A 486 22.37 -19.12 10.99
N SER A 487 21.79 -19.91 10.08
CA SER A 487 22.10 -21.34 9.95
C SER A 487 23.50 -21.62 9.40
N ARG A 488 24.10 -20.69 8.64
CA ARG A 488 25.53 -20.76 8.25
C ARG A 488 26.48 -20.37 9.38
N LYS A 489 26.11 -19.37 10.19
CA LYS A 489 26.94 -18.82 11.28
C LYS A 489 26.82 -19.61 12.59
N LEU A 490 25.69 -20.30 12.81
CA LEU A 490 25.32 -21.04 14.02
C LEU A 490 25.60 -20.26 15.31
N SER A 491 25.22 -18.98 15.31
CA SER A 491 25.41 -18.06 16.42
C SER A 491 24.12 -17.28 16.66
N LEU A 492 23.56 -17.42 17.87
CA LEU A 492 22.35 -16.75 18.33
C LEU A 492 22.51 -16.41 19.83
N PRO A 493 22.16 -15.20 20.28
CA PRO A 493 21.97 -14.92 21.71
C PRO A 493 21.02 -15.93 22.36
N PHE A 494 21.31 -16.32 23.61
CA PHE A 494 20.46 -17.24 24.39
C PHE A 494 20.26 -18.63 23.75
N THR A 495 21.20 -19.11 22.93
CA THR A 495 21.11 -20.45 22.29
C THR A 495 20.80 -21.56 23.30
N GLU A 496 21.40 -21.49 24.49
CA GLU A 496 21.23 -22.44 25.60
C GLU A 496 19.82 -22.45 26.22
N ILE A 497 19.01 -21.41 25.96
CA ILE A 497 17.59 -21.32 26.36
C ILE A 497 16.68 -21.65 25.16
N VAL A 498 17.03 -21.15 23.99
CA VAL A 498 16.20 -21.22 22.78
C VAL A 498 16.24 -22.62 22.15
N ALA A 499 17.41 -23.26 22.12
CA ALA A 499 17.65 -24.59 21.55
C ALA A 499 18.56 -25.41 22.49
N PRO A 500 18.06 -25.84 23.66
CA PRO A 500 18.84 -26.59 24.64
C PRO A 500 19.19 -27.99 24.13
N ASP A 501 20.43 -28.44 24.38
CA ASP A 501 20.84 -29.81 24.07
C ASP A 501 20.08 -30.82 24.95
N SER A 502 19.66 -31.95 24.36
CA SER A 502 18.85 -32.98 25.04
C SER A 502 19.50 -33.67 26.25
N GLN A 503 20.77 -33.36 26.56
CA GLN A 503 21.51 -33.86 27.73
C GLN A 503 21.90 -32.75 28.72
N ALA A 504 21.54 -31.50 28.47
CA ALA A 504 21.89 -30.38 29.34
C ALA A 504 21.02 -30.38 30.62
N SER A 505 21.67 -30.18 31.77
CA SER A 505 20.97 -29.86 33.03
C SER A 505 20.19 -28.55 32.89
N ALA A 506 19.02 -28.45 33.53
CA ALA A 506 18.10 -27.31 33.43
C ALA A 506 18.82 -25.95 33.41
N ALA A 507 18.78 -25.27 32.25
CA ALA A 507 19.56 -24.05 32.05
C ALA A 507 18.95 -22.88 32.85
N VAL A 508 19.64 -22.49 33.92
CA VAL A 508 19.26 -21.32 34.72
C VAL A 508 19.55 -20.05 33.93
N VAL A 509 18.53 -19.21 33.75
CA VAL A 509 18.67 -17.92 33.07
C VAL A 509 19.59 -17.01 33.88
N LYS A 510 20.76 -16.71 33.34
CA LYS A 510 21.76 -15.83 33.96
C LYS A 510 21.34 -14.36 33.80
N PRO A 511 21.76 -13.44 34.68
CA PRO A 511 21.57 -12.00 34.46
C PRO A 511 22.24 -11.50 33.18
N PRO A 512 21.83 -10.33 32.64
CA PRO A 512 22.47 -9.74 31.46
C PRO A 512 23.97 -9.54 31.66
N ALA A 513 24.78 -9.78 30.61
CA ALA A 513 26.24 -9.72 30.74
C ALA A 513 26.74 -8.35 31.25
N TYR A 514 26.21 -7.24 30.74
CA TYR A 514 26.49 -5.90 31.25
C TYR A 514 26.16 -5.71 32.74
N ALA A 515 25.14 -6.41 33.25
CA ALA A 515 24.67 -6.27 34.63
C ALA A 515 25.54 -7.06 35.63
N THR A 516 26.34 -8.01 35.15
CA THR A 516 27.32 -8.78 35.96
C THR A 516 28.66 -8.07 36.14
N LYS A 517 28.87 -6.91 35.51
CA LYS A 517 30.12 -6.13 35.62
C LYS A 517 30.39 -5.72 37.08
N ARG A 518 31.64 -5.86 37.53
CA ARG A 518 32.06 -5.47 38.89
C ARG A 518 31.72 -4.00 39.15
N GLY A 519 31.03 -3.75 40.26
CA GLY A 519 30.61 -2.41 40.67
C GLY A 519 29.33 -1.88 40.01
N PHE A 520 28.70 -2.63 39.09
CA PHE A 520 27.40 -2.25 38.54
C PHE A 520 26.24 -2.60 39.49
N SER A 521 25.23 -1.74 39.48
CA SER A 521 23.90 -1.96 40.06
C SER A 521 22.92 -1.04 39.35
N PHE A 522 21.69 -1.49 39.11
CA PHE A 522 20.66 -0.63 38.55
C PHE A 522 20.22 0.40 39.59
N ASN A 523 20.28 1.68 39.25
CA ASN A 523 19.55 2.73 39.96
C ASN A 523 18.07 2.70 39.51
N LEU A 524 17.15 2.68 40.48
CA LEU A 524 15.70 2.61 40.26
C LEU A 524 14.96 3.86 40.78
N ASP A 525 15.69 4.95 41.07
CA ASP A 525 15.14 6.20 41.63
C ASP A 525 14.07 6.79 40.69
N VAL A 526 14.20 6.56 39.38
CA VAL A 526 13.21 6.97 38.34
C VAL A 526 11.85 6.26 38.48
N LEU A 527 11.78 5.12 39.17
CA LEU A 527 10.55 4.38 39.44
C LEU A 527 10.04 4.60 40.87
N ALA A 528 10.95 4.65 41.85
CA ALA A 528 10.61 4.70 43.27
C ALA A 528 10.55 6.13 43.85
N GLY A 529 11.04 7.16 43.15
CA GLY A 529 11.14 8.53 43.67
C GLY A 529 12.14 8.72 44.83
N VAL A 530 12.69 7.64 45.37
CA VAL A 530 13.68 7.59 46.46
C VAL A 530 14.91 6.77 46.05
N PRO A 531 16.08 6.98 46.68
CA PRO A 531 17.30 6.22 46.38
C PRO A 531 17.11 4.70 46.53
N LEU A 532 17.14 3.97 45.42
CA LEU A 532 16.90 2.53 45.36
C LEU A 532 17.81 1.84 44.35
N THR A 533 18.51 0.79 44.78
CA THR A 533 19.45 0.05 43.92
C THR A 533 19.13 -1.44 43.86
N LEU A 534 19.12 -2.00 42.65
CA LEU A 534 19.00 -3.43 42.39
C LEU A 534 20.35 -4.01 41.96
N LYS A 535 20.76 -5.12 42.58
CA LYS A 535 21.87 -5.97 42.15
C LYS A 535 21.33 -7.36 41.81
N PRO A 536 21.44 -7.83 40.56
CA PRO A 536 20.97 -9.16 40.19
C PRO A 536 21.58 -10.25 41.08
N GLY A 537 20.75 -11.18 41.55
CA GLY A 537 21.15 -12.25 42.47
C GLY A 537 21.29 -11.84 43.95
N GLN A 538 20.91 -10.62 44.33
CA GLN A 538 20.77 -10.21 45.74
C GLN A 538 19.30 -9.99 46.09
N ALA A 539 18.97 -10.09 47.39
CA ALA A 539 17.62 -9.77 47.87
C ALA A 539 17.28 -8.30 47.58
N PHE A 540 16.04 -8.05 47.17
CA PHE A 540 15.54 -6.72 46.82
C PHE A 540 14.52 -6.22 47.84
N ASP A 541 14.60 -4.92 48.15
CA ASP A 541 13.71 -4.25 49.11
C ASP A 541 12.50 -3.63 48.40
N PHE A 542 11.44 -4.44 48.25
CA PHE A 542 10.20 -4.02 47.62
C PHE A 542 9.49 -2.87 48.36
N THR A 543 9.69 -2.72 49.68
CA THR A 543 8.96 -1.70 50.47
C THR A 543 9.24 -0.27 50.01
N LYS A 544 10.45 -0.01 49.50
CA LYS A 544 10.83 1.30 48.94
C LYS A 544 10.31 1.53 47.52
N LEU A 545 10.08 0.46 46.76
CA LEU A 545 9.49 0.58 45.42
C LEU A 545 7.98 0.80 45.53
N ASP A 546 7.32 0.12 46.47
CA ASP A 546 5.90 0.25 46.75
C ASP A 546 5.52 1.66 47.23
N GLY A 547 6.23 2.18 48.24
CA GLY A 547 5.94 3.50 48.83
C GLY A 547 6.18 4.72 47.93
N GLY A 548 6.66 4.55 46.69
CA GLY A 548 6.97 5.66 45.79
C GLY A 548 6.81 5.39 44.29
N SER A 549 6.30 4.22 43.91
CA SER A 549 5.91 3.91 42.52
C SER A 549 4.40 3.73 42.39
N THR A 550 3.91 3.77 41.15
CA THR A 550 2.49 3.54 40.80
C THR A 550 2.25 2.12 40.24
N LEU A 551 3.22 1.23 40.40
CA LEU A 551 3.18 -0.17 39.97
C LEU A 551 2.54 -1.03 41.08
N ASP A 552 1.63 -1.95 40.73
CA ASP A 552 1.17 -2.97 41.69
C ASP A 552 2.24 -4.04 41.97
N GLU A 553 2.06 -4.83 43.03
CA GLU A 553 3.01 -5.88 43.46
C GLU A 553 3.47 -6.80 42.32
N ALA A 554 2.55 -7.23 41.45
CA ALA A 554 2.87 -8.12 40.34
C ALA A 554 3.65 -7.40 39.23
N GLN A 555 3.33 -6.14 38.96
CA GLN A 555 4.11 -5.28 38.05
C GLN A 555 5.50 -4.97 38.62
N GLN A 556 5.62 -4.66 39.92
CA GLN A 556 6.90 -4.45 40.61
C GLN A 556 7.78 -5.70 40.49
N PHE A 557 7.24 -6.88 40.81
CA PHE A 557 7.95 -8.15 40.65
C PHE A 557 8.40 -8.38 39.20
N ALA A 558 7.52 -8.16 38.22
CA ALA A 558 7.86 -8.32 36.80
C ALA A 558 8.99 -7.39 36.35
N VAL A 559 9.02 -6.12 36.82
CA VAL A 559 10.11 -5.18 36.52
C VAL A 559 11.43 -5.66 37.12
N ILE A 560 11.44 -6.05 38.39
CA ILE A 560 12.66 -6.48 39.10
C ILE A 560 13.20 -7.80 38.53
N GLN A 561 12.32 -8.74 38.22
CA GLN A 561 12.68 -10.00 37.60
C GLN A 561 13.24 -9.79 36.19
N ALA A 562 12.59 -8.94 35.37
CA ALA A 562 13.09 -8.60 34.04
C ALA A 562 14.48 -7.97 34.08
N LEU A 563 14.74 -7.01 34.98
CA LEU A 563 16.08 -6.42 35.13
C LEU A 563 17.13 -7.41 35.66
N SER A 564 16.71 -8.53 36.26
CA SER A 564 17.59 -9.52 36.88
C SER A 564 17.92 -10.73 35.99
N THR A 565 17.21 -10.95 34.89
CA THR A 565 17.44 -12.08 33.96
C THR A 565 17.83 -11.62 32.56
N GLY A 566 18.71 -12.37 31.89
CA GLY A 566 19.15 -12.09 30.52
C GLY A 566 18.05 -12.33 29.48
N LEU A 567 17.13 -13.25 29.78
CA LEU A 567 15.89 -13.45 29.05
C LEU A 567 14.73 -13.42 30.04
N ALA A 568 13.74 -12.56 29.80
CA ALA A 568 12.61 -12.33 30.69
C ALA A 568 11.29 -12.55 29.97
N LEU A 569 10.35 -13.27 30.61
CA LEU A 569 8.99 -13.46 30.11
C LEU A 569 8.01 -12.74 31.05
N VAL A 570 7.21 -11.84 30.50
CA VAL A 570 6.11 -11.18 31.22
C VAL A 570 4.78 -11.54 30.53
N GLN A 571 3.96 -12.35 31.21
CA GLN A 571 2.57 -12.56 30.80
C GLN A 571 1.72 -11.44 31.36
N GLY A 572 0.96 -10.76 30.50
CA GLY A 572 -0.05 -9.80 30.95
C GLY A 572 -1.43 -10.13 30.41
N PRO A 573 -2.32 -10.72 31.23
CA PRO A 573 -3.74 -10.91 30.92
C PRO A 573 -4.45 -9.61 30.49
N PRO A 574 -5.66 -9.68 29.91
CA PRO A 574 -6.41 -8.50 29.47
C PRO A 574 -6.56 -7.44 30.58
N GLY A 575 -6.21 -6.19 30.28
CA GLY A 575 -6.37 -5.07 31.22
C GLY A 575 -5.32 -4.95 32.34
N THR A 576 -4.29 -5.80 32.39
CA THR A 576 -3.28 -5.82 33.48
C THR A 576 -2.12 -4.83 33.34
N GLY A 577 -2.06 -4.06 32.24
CA GLY A 577 -1.04 -3.03 32.04
C GLY A 577 0.28 -3.50 31.42
N LYS A 578 0.25 -4.46 30.47
CA LYS A 578 1.42 -4.91 29.68
C LYS A 578 2.33 -3.75 29.24
N SER A 579 1.80 -2.81 28.46
CA SER A 579 2.54 -1.68 27.90
C SER A 579 3.06 -0.72 28.98
N TYR A 580 2.30 -0.54 30.06
CA TYR A 580 2.71 0.28 31.21
C TYR A 580 3.92 -0.31 31.93
N THR A 581 3.90 -1.63 32.16
CA THR A 581 5.03 -2.39 32.72
C THR A 581 6.25 -2.32 31.79
N GLY A 582 6.04 -2.48 30.47
CA GLY A 582 7.09 -2.34 29.47
C GLY A 582 7.75 -0.95 29.48
N VAL A 583 6.95 0.12 29.58
CA VAL A 583 7.44 1.49 29.73
C VAL A 583 8.24 1.68 31.02
N ALA A 584 7.82 1.09 32.14
CA ALA A 584 8.58 1.12 33.40
C ALA A 584 9.96 0.43 33.28
N ILE A 585 10.02 -0.75 32.63
CA ILE A 585 11.28 -1.46 32.37
C ILE A 585 12.20 -0.61 31.47
N ILE A 586 11.66 -0.03 30.38
CA ILE A 586 12.42 0.85 29.48
C ILE A 586 12.95 2.08 30.23
N LYS A 587 12.14 2.72 31.08
CA LYS A 587 12.58 3.87 31.92
C LYS A 587 13.76 3.51 32.82
N ALA A 588 13.70 2.38 33.53
CA ALA A 588 14.79 1.92 34.39
C ALA A 588 16.08 1.64 33.58
N LEU A 589 15.95 0.98 32.42
CA LEU A 589 17.09 0.71 31.53
C LEU A 589 17.70 2.00 30.96
N LEU A 590 16.87 2.94 30.51
CA LEU A 590 17.33 4.23 29.98
C LEU A 590 18.04 5.08 31.03
N HIS A 591 17.55 5.08 32.29
CA HIS A 591 18.22 5.74 33.41
C HIS A 591 19.63 5.18 33.62
N ASN A 592 19.82 3.88 33.44
CA ASN A 592 21.11 3.19 33.58
C ASN A 592 21.94 3.11 32.27
N ARG A 593 21.45 3.66 31.14
CA ARG A 593 22.04 3.50 29.79
C ARG A 593 23.53 3.80 29.71
N LYS A 594 23.99 4.87 30.38
CA LYS A 594 25.40 5.28 30.39
C LYS A 594 26.27 4.38 31.27
N ALA A 595 25.77 3.98 32.44
CA ALA A 595 26.52 3.14 33.38
C ALA A 595 26.70 1.71 32.87
N ALA A 596 25.70 1.17 32.18
CA ALA A 596 25.75 -0.17 31.58
C ALA A 596 26.30 -0.19 30.13
N ASP A 597 26.45 0.97 29.48
CA ASP A 597 26.84 1.12 28.07
C ASP A 597 25.84 0.41 27.12
N LEU A 598 24.52 0.61 27.31
CA LEU A 598 23.49 -0.22 26.65
C LEU A 598 23.36 -0.01 25.13
N GLY A 599 23.85 1.13 24.60
CA GLY A 599 23.43 1.61 23.29
C GLY A 599 21.95 2.03 23.28
N PRO A 600 21.29 2.09 22.11
CA PRO A 600 19.84 2.23 22.01
C PRO A 600 19.13 0.95 22.49
N ILE A 601 17.93 1.09 23.06
CA ILE A 601 17.02 -0.05 23.31
C ILE A 601 16.20 -0.28 22.03
N ILE A 602 16.11 -1.54 21.57
CA ILE A 602 15.28 -1.89 20.41
C ILE A 602 13.93 -2.39 20.90
N CYS A 603 12.86 -1.69 20.54
CA CYS A 603 11.47 -2.09 20.77
C CYS A 603 10.92 -2.73 19.50
N VAL A 604 10.49 -3.99 19.59
CA VAL A 604 9.96 -4.80 18.49
C VAL A 604 8.49 -5.11 18.76
N CYS A 605 7.64 -4.92 17.75
CA CYS A 605 6.22 -5.29 17.79
C CYS A 605 5.82 -6.05 16.53
N TYR A 606 4.76 -6.84 16.58
CA TYR A 606 4.20 -7.44 15.37
C TYR A 606 3.53 -6.39 14.48
N THR A 607 2.62 -5.60 15.07
CA THR A 607 1.80 -4.63 14.35
C THR A 607 2.41 -3.21 14.36
N ASN A 608 2.05 -2.39 13.37
CA ASN A 608 2.35 -0.95 13.40
C ASN A 608 1.55 -0.21 14.48
N HIS A 609 0.38 -0.72 14.88
CA HIS A 609 -0.47 -0.07 15.87
C HIS A 609 0.12 -0.19 17.28
N ALA A 610 0.51 -1.39 17.69
CA ALA A 610 1.17 -1.61 18.98
C ALA A 610 2.51 -0.86 19.08
N LEU A 611 3.28 -0.85 17.99
CA LEU A 611 4.50 -0.05 17.92
C LEU A 611 4.22 1.44 18.18
N ASP A 612 3.16 1.98 17.59
CA ASP A 612 2.81 3.39 17.71
C ASP A 612 2.35 3.71 19.12
N GLN A 613 1.51 2.85 19.71
CA GLN A 613 1.06 2.98 21.08
C GLN A 613 2.23 2.95 22.08
N LEU A 614 3.17 2.01 21.93
CA LEU A 614 4.36 1.90 22.78
C LEU A 614 5.24 3.15 22.67
N LEU A 615 5.56 3.58 21.46
CA LEU A 615 6.41 4.76 21.24
C LEU A 615 5.73 6.06 21.70
N GLU A 616 4.42 6.19 21.50
CA GLU A 616 3.66 7.34 22.02
C GLU A 616 3.70 7.42 23.54
N HIS A 617 3.49 6.31 24.26
CA HIS A 617 3.59 6.30 25.72
C HIS A 617 4.98 6.73 26.19
N LEU A 618 6.05 6.22 25.56
CA LEU A 618 7.43 6.62 25.87
C LEU A 618 7.66 8.12 25.66
N VAL A 619 7.21 8.70 24.54
CA VAL A 619 7.39 10.13 24.26
C VAL A 619 6.54 11.02 25.17
N LYS A 620 5.28 10.63 25.45
CA LYS A 620 4.39 11.32 26.40
C LYS A 620 4.99 11.33 27.81
N ASP A 621 5.65 10.24 28.20
CA ASP A 621 6.40 10.11 29.45
C ASP A 621 7.79 10.80 29.45
N GLY A 622 8.10 11.59 28.41
CA GLY A 622 9.29 12.43 28.35
C GLY A 622 10.56 11.75 27.83
N VAL A 623 10.47 10.53 27.28
CA VAL A 623 11.62 9.86 26.64
C VAL A 623 12.00 10.62 25.36
N ARG A 624 13.26 11.06 25.31
CA ARG A 624 13.85 11.80 24.17
C ARG A 624 14.69 10.87 23.29
N GLN A 625 14.98 11.29 22.06
CA GLN A 625 15.79 10.53 21.08
C GLN A 625 15.16 9.16 20.76
N VAL A 626 13.85 9.17 20.49
CA VAL A 626 13.11 8.03 19.97
C VAL A 626 13.14 8.07 18.44
N ILE A 627 13.52 6.97 17.79
CA ILE A 627 13.45 6.82 16.33
C ILE A 627 12.53 5.67 15.98
N ARG A 628 11.58 5.90 15.07
CA ARG A 628 10.77 4.85 14.44
C ARG A 628 11.38 4.43 13.11
N VAL A 629 11.60 3.13 12.93
CA VAL A 629 12.02 2.52 11.66
C VAL A 629 10.80 1.99 10.92
N GLY A 630 10.40 2.67 9.85
CA GLY A 630 9.24 2.36 9.02
C GLY A 630 8.83 3.55 8.17
N SER A 631 8.16 3.31 7.04
CA SER A 631 7.79 4.35 6.06
C SER A 631 6.37 4.92 6.23
N ARG A 632 5.56 4.38 7.13
CA ARG A 632 4.17 4.80 7.36
C ARG A 632 3.91 4.92 8.87
N SER A 633 3.21 5.98 9.25
CA SER A 633 2.70 6.24 10.59
C SER A 633 1.29 6.79 10.46
N LYS A 634 0.37 6.36 11.33
CA LYS A 634 -0.93 7.04 11.53
C LYS A 634 -0.90 8.05 12.68
N SER A 635 0.19 8.12 13.45
CA SER A 635 0.37 9.01 14.58
C SER A 635 1.12 10.28 14.18
N ASP A 636 0.45 11.43 14.25
CA ASP A 636 1.06 12.74 13.94
C ASP A 636 2.28 13.04 14.83
N LEU A 637 2.28 12.54 16.07
CA LEU A 637 3.40 12.67 17.00
C LEU A 637 4.64 11.90 16.52
N LEU A 638 4.44 10.72 15.92
CA LEU A 638 5.53 9.83 15.50
C LEU A 638 6.02 10.08 14.06
N GLN A 639 5.26 10.78 13.21
CA GLN A 639 5.67 11.09 11.82
C GLN A 639 7.05 11.77 11.78
N ASN A 640 7.27 12.79 12.60
CA ASN A 640 8.54 13.52 12.71
C ASN A 640 9.69 12.70 13.34
N LEU A 641 9.38 11.59 14.01
CA LEU A 641 10.34 10.69 14.65
C LEU A 641 10.70 9.48 13.77
N THR A 642 10.16 9.39 12.55
CA THR A 642 10.59 8.38 11.58
C THR A 642 12.03 8.61 11.14
N LEU A 643 12.79 7.53 10.92
CA LEU A 643 14.19 7.57 10.50
C LEU A 643 14.40 8.46 9.27
N HIS A 644 13.44 8.53 8.36
CA HIS A 644 13.48 9.41 7.19
C HIS A 644 13.59 10.90 7.57
N HIS A 645 12.67 11.41 8.39
CA HIS A 645 12.67 12.82 8.81
C HIS A 645 13.84 13.14 9.74
N VAL A 646 14.22 12.21 10.62
CA VAL A 646 15.42 12.36 11.48
C VAL A 646 16.69 12.50 10.61
N ARG A 647 16.81 11.71 9.54
CA ARG A 647 17.91 11.82 8.57
C ARG A 647 17.92 13.14 7.82
N GLU A 648 16.76 13.66 7.41
CA GLU A 648 16.67 14.96 6.72
C GLU A 648 17.09 16.13 7.62
N GLY A 649 16.85 16.04 8.94
CA GLY A 649 17.38 16.97 9.93
C GLY A 649 18.87 16.80 10.23
N ALA A 650 19.45 15.63 9.97
CA ALA A 650 20.85 15.33 10.24
C ALA A 650 21.78 16.03 9.23
N LYS A 651 22.80 16.73 9.72
CA LYS A 651 23.82 17.34 8.85
C LYS A 651 24.77 16.25 8.32
N PRO A 652 24.88 16.05 6.99
CA PRO A 652 25.85 15.11 6.46
C PRO A 652 27.27 15.70 6.43
N THR A 653 28.27 14.84 6.62
CA THR A 653 29.69 15.20 6.62
C THR A 653 30.18 15.66 5.24
N ARG A 654 31.38 16.24 5.15
CA ARG A 654 31.93 16.68 3.86
C ARG A 654 32.13 15.50 2.90
N THR A 655 32.58 14.35 3.43
CA THR A 655 32.77 13.10 2.68
C THR A 655 31.43 12.52 2.25
N GLU A 656 30.47 12.35 3.18
CA GLU A 656 29.11 11.90 2.86
C GLU A 656 28.47 12.72 1.72
N LYS A 657 28.62 14.05 1.74
CA LYS A 657 28.13 14.95 0.68
C LYS A 657 28.87 14.76 -0.65
N HIS A 658 30.18 14.59 -0.62
CA HIS A 658 31.01 14.40 -1.81
C HIS A 658 30.64 13.09 -2.51
N ASP A 659 30.65 11.98 -1.78
CA ASP A 659 30.41 10.64 -2.31
C ASP A 659 28.97 10.49 -2.80
N THR A 660 28.01 11.08 -2.06
CA THR A 660 26.61 11.18 -2.51
C THR A 660 26.48 11.97 -3.82
N TRP A 661 27.22 13.08 -3.99
CA TRP A 661 27.20 13.86 -5.23
C TRP A 661 27.85 13.09 -6.39
N GLU A 662 29.01 12.47 -6.14
CA GLU A 662 29.75 11.68 -7.12
C GLU A 662 28.91 10.52 -7.66
N HIS A 663 28.41 9.64 -6.79
CA HIS A 663 27.55 8.53 -7.23
C HIS A 663 26.24 9.01 -7.89
N ASN A 664 25.69 10.18 -7.52
CA ASN A 664 24.54 10.75 -8.21
C ASN A 664 24.90 11.31 -9.61
N ARG A 665 26.11 11.83 -9.82
CA ARG A 665 26.62 12.23 -11.14
C ARG A 665 26.81 10.98 -12.00
N ASP A 666 27.50 9.98 -11.47
CA ASP A 666 27.85 8.75 -12.20
C ASP A 666 26.57 8.01 -12.65
N ILE A 667 25.58 7.85 -11.75
CA ILE A 667 24.24 7.35 -12.11
C ILE A 667 23.61 8.20 -13.24
N GLY A 668 23.75 9.53 -13.20
CA GLY A 668 23.24 10.43 -14.25
C GLY A 668 24.02 10.39 -15.57
N GLU A 669 25.22 9.82 -15.60
CA GLU A 669 26.01 9.55 -16.81
C GLU A 669 25.61 8.20 -17.38
N THR A 670 25.65 7.13 -16.58
CA THR A 670 25.25 5.78 -17.00
C THR A 670 23.79 5.70 -17.45
N LEU A 671 22.86 6.43 -16.83
CA LEU A 671 21.46 6.45 -17.28
C LEU A 671 21.30 7.02 -18.70
N ARG A 672 22.09 8.03 -19.09
CA ARG A 672 22.05 8.58 -20.46
C ARG A 672 22.61 7.59 -21.47
N GLU A 673 23.69 6.90 -21.12
CA GLU A 673 24.23 5.79 -21.92
C GLU A 673 23.20 4.66 -22.11
N ILE A 674 22.49 4.27 -21.04
CA ILE A 674 21.41 3.29 -21.11
C ILE A 674 20.26 3.79 -22.01
N GLU A 675 19.81 5.05 -21.86
CA GLU A 675 18.75 5.64 -22.70
C GLU A 675 19.13 5.61 -24.19
N ASP A 676 20.37 5.97 -24.53
CA ASP A 676 20.89 5.93 -25.91
C ASP A 676 20.93 4.49 -26.45
N ILE A 677 21.37 3.50 -25.66
CA ILE A 677 21.40 2.08 -26.03
C ILE A 677 19.97 1.53 -26.23
N LEU A 678 19.06 1.83 -25.29
CA LEU A 678 17.66 1.41 -25.35
C LEU A 678 16.93 2.04 -26.54
N SER A 679 17.31 3.23 -27.00
CA SER A 679 16.74 3.82 -28.22
C SER A 679 16.94 2.94 -29.46
N GLY A 680 18.10 2.25 -29.55
CA GLY A 680 18.43 1.31 -30.62
C GLY A 680 17.78 -0.06 -30.44
N LEU A 681 17.70 -0.58 -29.21
CA LEU A 681 17.07 -1.88 -28.91
C LEU A 681 15.53 -1.84 -29.04
N ASN A 682 14.90 -0.71 -28.69
CA ASN A 682 13.45 -0.53 -28.88
C ASN A 682 13.06 -0.35 -30.35
N ASN A 683 13.98 0.16 -31.19
CA ASN A 683 13.74 0.36 -32.63
C ASN A 683 14.85 -0.27 -33.50
N PRO A 684 15.00 -1.61 -33.53
CA PRO A 684 16.13 -2.25 -34.24
C PRO A 684 16.15 -1.97 -35.75
N ASN A 685 14.96 -1.82 -36.35
CA ASN A 685 14.78 -1.51 -37.76
C ASN A 685 15.04 -0.03 -38.13
N SER A 686 15.37 0.84 -37.16
CA SER A 686 15.58 2.27 -37.44
C SER A 686 16.75 2.48 -38.39
N TRP A 687 16.56 3.35 -39.39
CA TRP A 687 17.63 3.75 -40.31
C TRP A 687 18.84 4.34 -39.59
N THR A 688 18.66 5.02 -38.45
CA THR A 688 19.76 5.54 -37.61
C THR A 688 20.60 4.42 -37.00
N ASN A 689 19.96 3.33 -36.54
CA ASN A 689 20.63 2.21 -35.92
C ASN A 689 21.42 1.39 -36.96
N ILE A 690 20.81 1.18 -38.13
CA ILE A 690 21.45 0.52 -39.29
C ILE A 690 22.61 1.39 -39.82
N GLN A 691 22.42 2.70 -39.93
CA GLN A 691 23.48 3.63 -40.36
C GLN A 691 24.68 3.60 -39.40
N ALA A 692 24.44 3.65 -38.08
CA ALA A 692 25.47 3.58 -37.06
C ALA A 692 26.23 2.24 -37.09
N HIS A 693 25.52 1.12 -37.31
CA HIS A 693 26.13 -0.19 -37.50
C HIS A 693 27.03 -0.19 -38.75
N LEU A 694 26.49 0.14 -39.92
CA LEU A 694 27.20 0.08 -41.20
C LEU A 694 28.41 1.02 -41.25
N MET A 695 28.33 2.20 -40.65
CA MET A 695 29.46 3.11 -40.52
C MET A 695 30.64 2.46 -39.77
N ARG A 696 30.36 1.62 -38.78
CA ARG A 696 31.38 0.95 -37.94
C ARG A 696 31.86 -0.39 -38.53
N THR A 697 30.98 -1.15 -39.18
CA THR A 697 31.28 -2.55 -39.61
C THR A 697 31.46 -2.73 -41.12
N HIS A 698 30.73 -1.99 -41.96
CA HIS A 698 30.66 -2.21 -43.41
C HIS A 698 30.64 -0.87 -44.19
N ASN A 699 31.78 -0.15 -44.14
CA ASN A 699 31.96 1.15 -44.79
C ASN A 699 31.59 1.20 -46.30
N PRO A 700 31.80 0.15 -47.14
CA PRO A 700 31.35 0.18 -48.54
C PRO A 700 29.84 0.30 -48.69
N HIS A 701 29.07 -0.52 -47.95
CA HIS A 701 27.60 -0.48 -47.94
C HIS A 701 27.08 0.81 -47.29
N PHE A 702 27.75 1.32 -46.26
CA PHE A 702 27.47 2.65 -45.72
C PHE A 702 27.62 3.75 -46.80
N LYS A 703 28.68 3.74 -47.61
CA LYS A 703 28.87 4.71 -48.70
C LYS A 703 27.84 4.57 -49.81
N GLU A 704 27.43 3.35 -50.16
CA GLU A 704 26.45 3.10 -51.22
C GLU A 704 25.03 3.54 -50.82
N LEU A 705 24.66 3.43 -49.54
CA LEU A 705 23.36 3.90 -49.02
C LEU A 705 23.36 5.36 -48.55
N PHE A 706 24.39 5.79 -47.84
CA PHE A 706 24.42 7.05 -47.08
C PHE A 706 25.55 8.00 -47.51
N GLY A 707 26.24 7.70 -48.61
CA GLY A 707 27.26 8.57 -49.22
C GLY A 707 26.74 9.96 -49.59
N LYS A 708 27.65 10.87 -49.93
CA LYS A 708 27.26 12.23 -50.34
C LYS A 708 26.44 12.16 -51.63
N GLY A 709 25.20 12.61 -51.57
CA GLY A 709 24.34 12.84 -52.73
C GLY A 709 24.90 13.98 -53.58
N VAL A 710 25.82 13.62 -54.45
CA VAL A 710 26.21 14.34 -55.66
C VAL A 710 26.03 13.32 -56.78
N ASP A 711 25.12 13.59 -57.71
CA ASP A 711 24.95 12.78 -58.91
C ASP A 711 26.11 13.01 -59.90
N GLU A 712 26.12 12.27 -61.01
CA GLU A 712 27.14 12.41 -62.06
C GLU A 712 27.11 13.78 -62.76
N GLU A 713 26.07 14.60 -62.50
CA GLU A 713 25.87 15.95 -63.03
C GLU A 713 26.23 17.07 -62.03
N GLY A 714 26.57 16.73 -60.77
CA GLY A 714 27.08 17.68 -59.77
C GLY A 714 26.03 18.29 -58.82
N PHE A 715 24.77 17.85 -58.84
CA PHE A 715 23.72 18.41 -58.00
C PHE A 715 23.75 17.86 -56.58
N GLN A 716 23.65 18.75 -55.59
CA GLN A 716 23.77 18.39 -54.17
C GLN A 716 22.38 18.11 -53.54
N GLU A 717 22.17 16.88 -53.07
CA GLU A 717 20.85 16.42 -52.64
C GLU A 717 20.34 17.12 -51.37
N VAL A 718 19.12 17.67 -51.42
CA VAL A 718 18.51 18.42 -50.31
C VAL A 718 18.20 17.48 -49.13
N LYS A 719 18.63 17.87 -47.92
CA LYS A 719 18.73 17.04 -46.69
C LYS A 719 17.46 16.30 -46.23
N GLY A 720 16.29 16.56 -46.79
CA GLY A 720 14.99 16.02 -46.32
C GLY A 720 14.64 14.57 -46.69
N ARG A 721 15.34 13.93 -47.65
CA ARG A 721 14.95 12.58 -48.16
C ARG A 721 15.56 11.38 -47.42
N LYS A 722 16.48 11.60 -46.48
CA LYS A 722 17.29 10.51 -45.88
C LYS A 722 16.51 9.45 -45.10
N PHE A 723 15.32 9.78 -44.57
CA PHE A 723 14.49 8.86 -43.78
C PHE A 723 14.08 7.58 -44.54
N ARG A 724 13.98 7.62 -45.87
CA ARG A 724 13.50 6.48 -46.69
C ARG A 724 14.59 5.70 -47.44
N VAL A 725 15.88 5.97 -47.19
CA VAL A 725 17.00 5.32 -47.92
C VAL A 725 16.93 3.80 -47.84
N VAL A 726 16.84 3.25 -46.61
CA VAL A 726 16.81 1.79 -46.39
C VAL A 726 15.52 1.16 -46.95
N GLU A 727 14.37 1.80 -46.73
CA GLU A 727 13.09 1.32 -47.29
C GLU A 727 13.07 1.35 -48.82
N SER A 728 13.65 2.39 -49.43
CA SER A 728 13.75 2.54 -50.88
C SER A 728 14.68 1.49 -51.48
N TRP A 729 15.79 1.17 -50.81
CA TRP A 729 16.65 0.04 -51.19
C TRP A 729 15.93 -1.31 -51.06
N LEU A 730 15.21 -1.56 -49.97
CA LEU A 730 14.46 -2.81 -49.78
C LEU A 730 13.35 -3.00 -50.84
N ARG A 731 12.68 -1.92 -51.25
CA ARG A 731 11.58 -1.97 -52.26
C ARG A 731 12.08 -1.86 -53.71
N GLY A 732 13.22 -1.21 -53.94
CA GLY A 732 13.80 -0.92 -55.26
C GLY A 732 14.67 -2.05 -55.82
N ALA A 733 14.28 -3.31 -55.64
CA ALA A 733 15.03 -4.46 -56.16
C ALA A 733 14.70 -4.73 -57.65
N PRO A 734 15.68 -5.14 -58.49
CA PRO A 734 15.43 -5.45 -59.89
C PRO A 734 14.48 -6.64 -60.05
N LYS A 735 13.28 -6.42 -60.59
CA LYS A 735 12.22 -7.44 -60.74
C LYS A 735 12.60 -8.68 -61.58
N LYS A 736 13.72 -8.64 -62.31
CA LYS A 736 14.22 -9.72 -63.17
C LYS A 736 15.34 -10.56 -62.52
N LEU A 737 15.81 -10.21 -61.33
CA LEU A 737 16.97 -10.85 -60.70
C LEU A 737 16.53 -11.85 -59.61
N ALA A 738 16.58 -13.15 -59.94
CA ALA A 738 16.34 -14.24 -58.98
C ALA A 738 17.68 -14.86 -58.55
N SER A 739 18.15 -14.49 -57.36
CA SER A 739 19.39 -15.01 -56.75
C SER A 739 19.21 -15.15 -55.24
N ASN A 740 19.95 -16.07 -54.62
CA ASN A 740 19.88 -16.42 -53.20
C ASN A 740 21.28 -16.75 -52.62
N ARG A 741 22.23 -15.82 -52.78
CA ARG A 741 23.60 -15.95 -52.25
C ARG A 741 23.61 -15.93 -50.72
N PRO A 742 24.52 -16.67 -50.05
CA PRO A 742 24.67 -16.64 -48.60
C PRO A 742 25.19 -15.27 -48.10
N VAL A 743 24.82 -14.91 -46.86
CA VAL A 743 25.15 -13.62 -46.22
C VAL A 743 26.63 -13.24 -46.34
N ALA A 744 27.54 -14.19 -46.12
CA ALA A 744 28.99 -13.95 -46.19
C ALA A 744 29.46 -13.46 -47.58
N GLN A 745 28.76 -13.84 -48.66
CA GLN A 745 29.02 -13.33 -50.02
C GLN A 745 28.32 -11.98 -50.26
N LEU A 746 27.10 -11.82 -49.72
CA LEU A 746 26.35 -10.55 -49.82
C LEU A 746 27.08 -9.38 -49.15
N SER A 747 27.82 -9.60 -48.06
CA SER A 747 28.66 -8.58 -47.41
C SER A 747 29.75 -7.98 -48.31
N ALA A 748 30.11 -8.62 -49.43
CA ALA A 748 31.18 -8.19 -50.33
C ALA A 748 30.70 -7.64 -51.69
N ILE A 749 29.40 -7.67 -51.97
CA ILE A 749 28.81 -7.33 -53.28
C ILE A 749 28.06 -5.98 -53.20
N SER A 750 27.97 -5.26 -54.32
CA SER A 750 27.19 -4.01 -54.40
C SER A 750 25.71 -4.25 -54.10
N LEU A 751 25.12 -3.35 -53.34
CA LEU A 751 23.72 -3.39 -52.91
C LEU A 751 22.74 -3.27 -54.09
N ARG A 752 23.17 -2.70 -55.23
CA ARG A 752 22.41 -2.65 -56.48
C ARG A 752 22.19 -4.03 -57.11
N GLU A 753 23.15 -4.95 -56.97
CA GLU A 753 23.15 -6.28 -57.62
C GLU A 753 22.39 -7.37 -56.84
N MET A 754 21.65 -7.01 -55.80
CA MET A 754 20.96 -7.97 -54.91
C MET A 754 19.47 -8.12 -55.25
N SER A 755 18.96 -9.35 -55.18
CA SER A 755 17.54 -9.68 -55.28
C SER A 755 16.75 -9.20 -54.06
N THR A 756 15.42 -9.13 -54.15
CA THR A 756 14.55 -8.74 -53.01
C THR A 756 14.76 -9.65 -51.80
N SER A 757 14.97 -10.95 -52.02
CA SER A 757 15.22 -11.93 -50.95
C SER A 757 16.57 -11.68 -50.28
N GLU A 758 17.63 -11.48 -51.07
CA GLU A 758 18.98 -11.22 -50.58
C GLU A 758 19.06 -9.92 -49.76
N ARG A 759 18.42 -8.84 -50.23
CA ARG A 759 18.34 -7.57 -49.49
C ARG A 759 17.65 -7.76 -48.13
N GLY A 760 16.55 -8.51 -48.08
CA GLY A 760 15.83 -8.81 -46.84
C GLY A 760 16.65 -9.64 -45.84
N VAL A 761 17.37 -10.66 -46.32
CA VAL A 761 18.24 -11.51 -45.49
C VAL A 761 19.44 -10.72 -44.95
N LEU A 762 20.11 -9.91 -45.79
CA LEU A 762 21.25 -9.08 -45.38
C LEU A 762 20.82 -7.99 -44.38
N HIS A 763 19.69 -7.33 -44.63
CA HIS A 763 19.11 -6.35 -43.71
C HIS A 763 18.82 -6.94 -42.34
N LYS A 764 18.19 -8.12 -42.30
CA LYS A 764 17.95 -8.86 -41.06
C LYS A 764 19.26 -9.19 -40.32
N HIS A 765 20.30 -9.61 -41.04
CA HIS A 765 21.60 -9.90 -40.44
C HIS A 765 22.26 -8.68 -39.78
N TRP A 766 22.19 -7.50 -40.41
CA TRP A 766 22.69 -6.25 -39.80
C TRP A 766 21.93 -5.90 -38.51
N ILE A 767 20.61 -6.10 -38.49
CA ILE A 767 19.78 -5.88 -37.29
C ILE A 767 20.18 -6.85 -36.17
N GLU A 768 20.34 -8.13 -36.47
CA GLU A 768 20.74 -9.16 -35.50
C GLU A 768 22.13 -8.84 -34.91
N GLN A 769 23.13 -8.52 -35.75
CA GLN A 769 24.47 -8.14 -35.28
C GLN A 769 24.45 -6.86 -34.43
N ARG A 770 23.68 -5.83 -34.83
CA ARG A 770 23.60 -4.56 -34.10
C ARG A 770 22.88 -4.73 -32.76
N SER A 771 21.80 -5.51 -32.72
CA SER A 771 21.06 -5.79 -31.49
C SER A 771 21.91 -6.58 -30.51
N ALA A 772 22.62 -7.61 -30.97
CA ALA A 772 23.55 -8.38 -30.13
C ALA A 772 24.67 -7.49 -29.53
N GLN A 773 25.21 -6.54 -30.30
CA GLN A 773 26.16 -5.57 -29.75
C GLN A 773 25.50 -4.70 -28.67
N LEU A 774 24.34 -4.11 -28.96
CA LEU A 774 23.64 -3.23 -28.02
C LEU A 774 23.20 -3.95 -26.73
N THR A 775 22.87 -5.24 -26.78
CA THR A 775 22.58 -6.05 -25.58
C THR A 775 23.82 -6.23 -24.70
N ASN A 776 25.01 -6.40 -25.29
CA ASN A 776 26.26 -6.45 -24.53
C ASN A 776 26.61 -5.07 -23.93
N ASP A 777 26.48 -4.01 -24.72
CA ASP A 777 26.70 -2.63 -24.28
C ASP A 777 25.73 -2.29 -23.11
N LEU A 778 24.44 -2.67 -23.23
CA LEU A 778 23.42 -2.53 -22.18
C LEU A 778 23.80 -3.26 -20.89
N THR A 779 24.34 -4.47 -21.00
CA THR A 779 24.72 -5.29 -19.85
C THR A 779 25.80 -4.60 -19.02
N HIS A 780 26.86 -4.11 -19.67
CA HIS A 780 27.93 -3.37 -19.00
C HIS A 780 27.43 -2.06 -18.36
N ALA A 781 26.54 -1.34 -19.03
CA ALA A 781 25.96 -0.11 -18.50
C ALA A 781 25.03 -0.38 -17.29
N LEU A 782 24.21 -1.44 -17.32
CA LEU A 782 23.37 -1.85 -16.19
C LEU A 782 24.21 -2.28 -14.98
N ASP A 783 25.26 -3.07 -15.17
CA ASP A 783 26.17 -3.48 -14.09
C ASP A 783 26.85 -2.26 -13.44
N SER A 784 27.27 -1.27 -14.25
CA SER A 784 27.80 0.01 -13.77
C SER A 784 26.77 0.82 -12.97
N TYR A 785 25.53 0.92 -13.47
CA TYR A 785 24.42 1.57 -12.77
C TYR A 785 24.15 0.88 -11.42
N HIS A 786 24.07 -0.45 -11.37
CA HIS A 786 23.82 -1.20 -10.14
C HIS A 786 24.98 -1.08 -9.14
N GLY A 787 26.23 -0.99 -9.61
CA GLY A 787 27.40 -0.69 -8.79
C GLY A 787 27.32 0.68 -8.13
N SER A 788 27.09 1.74 -8.91
CA SER A 788 26.97 3.13 -8.43
C SER A 788 25.75 3.34 -7.53
N LYS A 789 24.61 2.72 -7.87
CA LYS A 789 23.39 2.71 -7.04
C LYS A 789 23.64 2.03 -5.68
N SER A 790 24.31 0.89 -5.67
CA SER A 790 24.69 0.18 -4.44
C SER A 790 25.66 1.00 -3.58
N ALA A 791 26.56 1.77 -4.20
CA ALA A 791 27.46 2.67 -3.49
C ALA A 791 26.71 3.84 -2.84
N LEU A 792 25.81 4.49 -3.57
CA LEU A 792 24.93 5.54 -3.04
C LEU A 792 24.07 5.03 -1.86
N ASP A 793 23.53 3.81 -1.97
CA ASP A 793 22.73 3.21 -0.90
C ASP A 793 23.58 2.75 0.30
N ARG A 794 24.90 2.57 0.15
CA ARG A 794 25.82 2.44 1.30
C ARG A 794 26.02 3.81 1.99
N CYS A 795 26.20 4.89 1.23
CA CYS A 795 26.34 6.24 1.80
C CYS A 795 25.10 6.63 2.63
N HIS A 796 23.89 6.37 2.12
CA HIS A 796 22.65 6.58 2.88
C HIS A 796 22.58 5.71 4.14
N ARG A 797 22.90 4.41 4.05
CA ARG A 797 22.91 3.49 5.21
C ARG A 797 23.91 3.90 6.29
N GLU A 798 25.02 4.52 5.95
CA GLU A 798 26.00 5.00 6.94
C GLU A 798 25.49 6.23 7.71
N LEU A 799 24.78 7.13 7.02
CA LEU A 799 24.07 8.25 7.65
C LEU A 799 22.92 7.75 8.55
N ASP A 800 22.15 6.76 8.09
CA ASP A 800 21.10 6.11 8.87
C ASP A 800 21.68 5.45 10.15
N LEU A 801 22.82 4.76 10.04
CA LEU A 801 23.51 4.15 11.18
C LEU A 801 23.95 5.17 12.22
N ARG A 802 24.42 6.35 11.79
CA ARG A 802 24.79 7.45 12.69
C ARG A 802 23.58 7.94 13.48
N CYS A 803 22.45 8.21 12.81
CA CYS A 803 21.20 8.60 13.45
C CYS A 803 20.71 7.53 14.46
N LEU A 804 20.72 6.25 14.07
CA LEU A 804 20.29 5.15 14.94
C LEU A 804 21.19 4.96 16.17
N ARG A 805 22.50 5.20 16.08
CA ARG A 805 23.41 5.12 17.24
C ARG A 805 23.22 6.26 18.24
N GLU A 806 22.78 7.43 17.77
CA GLU A 806 22.47 8.58 18.64
C GLU A 806 21.14 8.38 19.39
N ALA A 807 20.28 7.46 18.94
CA ALA A 807 19.00 7.15 19.57
C ALA A 807 19.12 6.57 21.00
N HIS A 808 18.11 6.83 21.81
CA HIS A 808 17.87 6.15 23.08
C HIS A 808 16.96 4.93 22.89
N VAL A 809 15.93 5.06 22.04
CA VAL A 809 14.98 3.98 21.71
C VAL A 809 14.83 3.91 20.20
N ILE A 810 14.89 2.70 19.65
CA ILE A 810 14.60 2.40 18.24
C ILE A 810 13.36 1.51 18.23
N GLY A 811 12.23 2.04 17.76
CA GLY A 811 11.02 1.25 17.55
C GLY A 811 10.93 0.72 16.13
N VAL A 812 10.65 -0.57 15.96
CA VAL A 812 10.59 -1.23 14.66
C VAL A 812 9.59 -2.40 14.68
N THR A 813 8.91 -2.68 13.57
CA THR A 813 8.11 -3.91 13.45
C THR A 813 8.99 -5.12 13.14
N THR A 814 8.54 -6.34 13.40
CA THR A 814 9.28 -7.58 13.05
C THR A 814 9.73 -7.60 11.58
N SER A 815 8.83 -7.28 10.65
CA SER A 815 9.14 -7.18 9.21
C SER A 815 10.05 -5.98 8.88
N GLY A 816 9.92 -4.87 9.59
CA GLY A 816 10.82 -3.72 9.49
C GLY A 816 12.24 -4.05 9.97
N LEU A 817 12.37 -4.87 11.01
CA LEU A 817 13.65 -5.32 11.57
C LEU A 817 14.36 -6.22 10.56
N ALA A 818 13.67 -7.22 10.01
CA ALA A 818 14.22 -8.14 9.03
C ALA A 818 14.75 -7.40 7.79
N ARG A 819 14.01 -6.41 7.26
CA ARG A 819 14.46 -5.55 6.15
C ARG A 819 15.71 -4.72 6.44
N ASN A 820 15.95 -4.38 7.71
CA ASN A 820 17.05 -3.51 8.14
C ASN A 820 18.08 -4.26 9.00
N ILE A 821 18.13 -5.59 8.91
CA ILE A 821 18.88 -6.42 9.87
C ILE A 821 20.39 -6.11 9.84
N GLU A 822 21.01 -5.95 8.67
CA GLU A 822 22.41 -5.52 8.53
C GLU A 822 22.71 -4.20 9.25
N LEU A 823 21.78 -3.24 9.14
CA LEU A 823 21.91 -1.91 9.71
C LEU A 823 21.78 -1.98 11.25
N LEU A 824 20.77 -2.68 11.74
CA LEU A 824 20.49 -2.83 13.17
C LEU A 824 21.57 -3.67 13.89
N GLN A 825 22.14 -4.69 13.24
CA GLN A 825 23.32 -5.42 13.76
C GLN A 825 24.50 -4.47 14.03
N ARG A 826 24.70 -3.44 13.18
CA ARG A 826 25.78 -2.45 13.33
C ARG A 826 25.50 -1.39 14.40
N VAL A 827 24.27 -1.26 14.88
CA VAL A 827 23.90 -0.35 15.99
C VAL A 827 24.49 -0.82 17.32
N ARG A 828 24.67 -2.15 17.52
CA ARG A 828 25.17 -2.77 18.76
C ARG A 828 24.32 -2.47 20.00
N ALA A 829 22.98 -2.51 19.85
CA ALA A 829 22.05 -2.47 20.97
C ALA A 829 22.22 -3.71 21.86
N LYS A 830 22.30 -3.51 23.18
CA LYS A 830 22.38 -4.61 24.17
C LYS A 830 21.03 -5.10 24.67
N VAL A 831 19.97 -4.31 24.49
CA VAL A 831 18.63 -4.65 24.98
C VAL A 831 17.62 -4.67 23.84
N MET A 832 16.83 -5.74 23.80
CA MET A 832 15.67 -5.92 22.94
C MET A 832 14.44 -6.15 23.82
N LEU A 833 13.36 -5.42 23.55
CA LEU A 833 12.04 -5.64 24.15
C LEU A 833 11.06 -5.96 23.04
N CYS A 834 10.34 -7.06 23.17
CA CYS A 834 9.28 -7.48 22.26
C CYS A 834 7.93 -7.34 22.96
N GLU A 835 7.04 -6.52 22.43
CA GLU A 835 5.63 -6.47 22.84
C GLU A 835 4.76 -7.30 21.87
N GLU A 836 3.63 -7.79 22.34
CA GLU A 836 2.78 -8.78 21.64
C GLU A 836 3.53 -10.10 21.35
N ALA A 837 4.48 -10.48 22.19
CA ALA A 837 5.38 -11.61 21.94
C ALA A 837 4.68 -12.98 21.76
N GLY A 838 3.42 -13.10 22.20
CA GLY A 838 2.54 -14.26 21.95
C GLY A 838 2.05 -14.36 20.50
N GLU A 839 1.88 -13.23 19.82
CA GLU A 839 1.41 -13.11 18.42
C GLU A 839 2.56 -13.04 17.40
N VAL A 840 3.82 -13.04 17.88
CA VAL A 840 5.01 -13.04 17.00
C VAL A 840 5.46 -14.47 16.69
N LEU A 841 5.49 -14.82 15.39
CA LEU A 841 6.08 -16.08 14.89
C LEU A 841 7.50 -16.27 15.43
N GLU A 842 7.83 -17.48 15.90
CA GLU A 842 9.15 -17.79 16.43
C GLU A 842 10.29 -17.36 15.48
N ALA A 843 10.16 -17.67 14.18
CA ALA A 843 11.08 -17.23 13.13
C ALA A 843 11.42 -15.73 13.19
N HIS A 844 10.43 -14.86 13.44
CA HIS A 844 10.65 -13.42 13.56
C HIS A 844 11.38 -13.05 14.85
N THR A 845 11.00 -13.62 15.99
CA THR A 845 11.68 -13.37 17.27
C THR A 845 13.14 -13.82 17.23
N LEU A 846 13.45 -14.96 16.61
CA LEU A 846 14.83 -15.43 16.40
C LEU A 846 15.66 -14.41 15.60
N THR A 847 15.13 -13.85 14.51
CA THR A 847 15.85 -12.82 13.73
C THR A 847 16.03 -11.49 14.49
N ALA A 848 15.20 -11.23 15.51
CA ALA A 848 15.29 -10.05 16.36
C ALA A 848 16.33 -10.19 17.50
N PHE A 849 16.84 -11.39 17.78
CA PHE A 849 17.99 -11.61 18.66
C PHE A 849 19.30 -11.27 17.93
N LEU A 850 19.51 -9.97 17.70
CA LEU A 850 20.70 -9.44 17.04
C LEU A 850 21.97 -9.79 17.85
N PRO A 851 23.16 -9.98 17.22
CA PRO A 851 24.34 -10.49 17.91
C PRO A 851 24.90 -9.64 19.07
N GLY A 852 24.44 -8.38 19.21
CA GLY A 852 24.80 -7.51 20.33
C GLY A 852 23.87 -7.61 21.54
N VAL A 853 22.74 -8.31 21.43
CA VAL A 853 21.72 -8.39 22.50
C VAL A 853 22.24 -9.26 23.64
N GLU A 854 22.36 -8.64 24.82
CA GLU A 854 22.71 -9.28 26.08
C GLU A 854 21.49 -9.44 27.01
N HIS A 855 20.37 -8.80 26.67
CA HIS A 855 19.13 -8.77 27.43
C HIS A 855 17.90 -8.74 26.50
N ALA A 856 17.04 -9.77 26.57
CA ALA A 856 15.79 -9.87 25.83
C ALA A 856 14.58 -9.92 26.78
N ILE A 857 13.62 -9.01 26.58
CA ILE A 857 12.39 -8.93 27.39
C ILE A 857 11.20 -9.22 26.47
N LEU A 858 10.50 -10.32 26.68
CA LEU A 858 9.33 -10.71 25.91
C LEU A 858 8.08 -10.45 26.75
N ILE A 859 7.24 -9.50 26.32
CA ILE A 859 5.97 -9.16 26.96
C ILE A 859 4.84 -9.61 26.02
N GLY A 860 3.96 -10.48 26.52
CA GLY A 860 2.92 -11.06 25.70
C GLY A 860 1.83 -11.73 26.51
N ASP A 861 1.05 -12.56 25.85
CA ASP A 861 0.16 -13.52 26.48
C ASP A 861 0.06 -14.76 25.59
N HIS A 862 0.16 -15.94 26.19
CA HIS A 862 0.13 -17.22 25.48
C HIS A 862 -1.25 -17.89 25.53
N GLU A 863 -2.18 -17.29 26.30
CA GLU A 863 -3.58 -17.68 26.42
C GLU A 863 -4.49 -16.75 25.59
N GLN A 864 -3.91 -15.96 24.68
CA GLN A 864 -4.60 -15.09 23.72
C GLN A 864 -4.33 -15.57 22.29
N LEU A 865 -4.43 -14.69 21.29
CA LEU A 865 -4.22 -15.07 19.90
C LEU A 865 -2.78 -15.54 19.65
N ARG A 866 -2.65 -16.58 18.82
CA ARG A 866 -1.39 -17.07 18.27
C ARG A 866 -0.98 -16.27 17.02
N PRO A 867 0.30 -16.32 16.61
CA PRO A 867 0.75 -15.77 15.35
C PRO A 867 0.00 -16.38 14.17
N GLN A 868 -0.41 -15.55 13.22
CA GLN A 868 -1.18 -16.02 12.06
C GLN A 868 -0.28 -16.50 10.92
N ILE A 869 -0.71 -17.58 10.28
CA ILE A 869 -0.02 -18.26 9.18
C ILE A 869 -1.00 -18.52 8.03
N ASN A 870 -0.50 -18.65 6.80
CA ASN A 870 -1.33 -18.77 5.60
C ASN A 870 -1.87 -20.18 5.37
N ASN A 871 -1.19 -21.21 5.89
CA ASN A 871 -1.52 -22.61 5.65
C ASN A 871 -2.10 -23.30 6.90
N TYR A 872 -3.39 -23.61 6.87
CA TYR A 872 -4.09 -24.33 7.94
C TYR A 872 -3.49 -25.71 8.24
N GLU A 873 -2.80 -26.37 7.29
CA GLU A 873 -2.12 -27.65 7.53
C GLU A 873 -0.83 -27.53 8.36
N LEU A 874 -0.38 -26.31 8.69
CA LEU A 874 0.78 -26.05 9.55
C LEU A 874 0.41 -25.57 10.97
N GLN A 875 -0.89 -25.29 11.23
CA GLN A 875 -1.38 -24.79 12.52
C GLN A 875 -1.47 -25.88 13.59
N HIS A 876 -1.22 -25.53 14.85
CA HIS A 876 -1.20 -26.43 15.99
C HIS A 876 -2.54 -27.16 16.19
N ASP A 877 -3.64 -26.43 16.05
CA ASP A 877 -4.99 -26.92 16.32
C ASP A 877 -5.51 -27.86 15.22
N ASN A 878 -4.83 -27.91 14.06
CA ASN A 878 -5.09 -28.91 13.03
C ASN A 878 -4.40 -30.24 13.41
N PRO A 879 -5.09 -31.40 13.41
CA PRO A 879 -4.49 -32.70 13.70
C PRO A 879 -3.25 -33.06 12.84
N ARG A 880 -3.18 -32.57 11.60
CA ARG A 880 -1.98 -32.70 10.74
C ARG A 880 -0.89 -31.69 11.09
N GLY A 881 -1.30 -30.47 11.44
CA GLY A 881 -0.43 -29.34 11.71
C GLY A 881 0.22 -29.35 13.09
N LYS A 882 -0.36 -30.05 14.07
CA LYS A 882 0.20 -30.27 15.42
C LYS A 882 1.67 -30.70 15.44
N ARG A 883 2.12 -31.48 14.46
CA ARG A 883 3.53 -31.91 14.33
C ARG A 883 4.49 -30.83 13.82
N TYR A 884 3.96 -29.77 13.22
CA TYR A 884 4.71 -28.61 12.71
C TYR A 884 4.58 -27.42 13.66
N SER A 885 3.36 -27.10 14.11
CA SER A 885 3.05 -26.07 15.11
C SER A 885 3.74 -24.73 14.80
N LEU A 886 3.60 -24.24 13.55
CA LEU A 886 4.29 -23.03 13.09
C LEU A 886 3.76 -21.75 13.76
N ASP A 887 2.49 -21.79 14.15
CA ASP A 887 1.74 -20.82 14.95
C ASP A 887 2.02 -20.93 16.47
N ILE A 888 3.01 -21.68 16.92
CA ILE A 888 3.51 -21.56 18.30
C ILE A 888 4.59 -20.49 18.32
N SER A 889 4.35 -19.41 19.07
CA SER A 889 5.34 -18.34 19.27
C SER A 889 6.51 -18.80 20.14
N LEU A 890 7.66 -18.12 20.04
CA LEU A 890 8.77 -18.36 20.96
C LEU A 890 8.35 -18.13 22.42
N PHE A 891 7.45 -17.18 22.66
CA PHE A 891 6.90 -16.90 23.98
C PHE A 891 6.10 -18.10 24.52
N GLU A 892 5.13 -18.62 23.76
CA GLU A 892 4.36 -19.82 24.16
C GLU A 892 5.29 -21.03 24.36
N ARG A 893 6.26 -21.25 23.46
CA ARG A 893 7.22 -22.36 23.54
C ARG A 893 8.12 -22.31 24.78
N LEU A 894 8.49 -21.12 25.26
CA LEU A 894 9.31 -20.96 26.47
C LEU A 894 8.48 -21.01 27.76
N VAL A 895 7.19 -20.65 27.72
CA VAL A 895 6.27 -20.82 28.87
C VAL A 895 5.82 -22.27 29.01
N ARG A 896 5.54 -22.95 27.90
CA ARG A 896 5.08 -24.34 27.81
C ARG A 896 6.10 -25.18 27.04
N PRO A 897 7.26 -25.51 27.62
CA PRO A 897 8.28 -26.32 26.96
C PRO A 897 7.72 -27.70 26.61
N GLN A 898 7.69 -28.01 25.31
CA GLN A 898 7.20 -29.29 24.79
C GLN A 898 8.15 -30.46 25.11
N MET A 899 9.43 -30.16 25.34
CA MET A 899 10.52 -31.09 25.61
C MET A 899 11.48 -30.48 26.65
N GLY A 900 11.86 -31.26 27.67
CA GLY A 900 12.87 -30.89 28.67
C GLY A 900 12.36 -30.11 29.90
N ASN A 901 13.19 -30.04 30.94
CA ASN A 901 12.88 -29.40 32.23
C ASN A 901 13.31 -27.91 32.28
N LEU A 902 13.31 -27.21 31.15
CA LEU A 902 13.75 -25.82 31.08
C LEU A 902 12.64 -24.87 31.57
N GLN A 903 12.76 -24.38 32.81
CA GLN A 903 11.88 -23.32 33.33
C GLN A 903 12.52 -21.95 33.15
N VAL A 904 12.09 -21.23 32.11
CA VAL A 904 12.34 -19.79 32.00
C VAL A 904 11.40 -19.07 32.98
N PRO A 905 11.90 -18.16 33.85
CA PRO A 905 11.03 -17.48 34.80
C PRO A 905 9.95 -16.63 34.11
N LEU A 906 8.69 -16.97 34.36
CA LEU A 906 7.52 -16.22 33.93
C LEU A 906 7.04 -15.30 35.05
N SER A 907 6.85 -14.01 34.75
CA SER A 907 6.16 -13.07 35.62
C SER A 907 4.77 -12.79 35.07
N THR A 908 3.71 -13.22 35.78
CA THR A 908 2.32 -12.98 35.36
C THR A 908 1.74 -11.79 36.11
N LEU A 909 1.29 -10.77 35.37
CA LEU A 909 0.59 -9.60 35.93
C LEU A 909 -0.82 -10.02 36.41
N LYS A 910 -1.22 -9.58 37.60
CA LYS A 910 -2.44 -10.09 38.26
C LYS A 910 -3.62 -9.11 38.29
N THR A 911 -3.40 -7.80 38.37
CA THR A 911 -4.47 -6.83 38.64
C THR A 911 -4.99 -6.17 37.37
N GLN A 912 -6.21 -6.52 36.94
CA GLN A 912 -6.86 -5.96 35.75
C GLN A 912 -7.61 -4.65 36.06
N ARG A 913 -7.58 -3.71 35.10
CA ARG A 913 -8.11 -2.34 35.22
C ARG A 913 -9.00 -1.92 34.03
N ARG A 914 -9.65 -2.88 33.35
CA ARG A 914 -10.43 -2.65 32.11
C ARG A 914 -11.89 -3.12 32.20
N MET A 915 -12.15 -4.22 32.89
CA MET A 915 -13.45 -4.91 32.87
C MET A 915 -14.13 -4.80 34.22
N HIS A 916 -15.45 -4.58 34.25
CA HIS A 916 -16.23 -4.78 35.48
C HIS A 916 -16.18 -6.27 35.90
N PRO A 917 -16.25 -6.64 37.19
CA PRO A 917 -16.12 -8.03 37.62
C PRO A 917 -17.07 -9.03 36.93
N SER A 918 -18.31 -8.61 36.62
CA SER A 918 -19.28 -9.42 35.87
C SER A 918 -18.84 -9.80 34.45
N ILE A 919 -17.81 -9.15 33.92
CA ILE A 919 -17.20 -9.45 32.61
C ILE A 919 -15.84 -10.12 32.81
N SER A 920 -15.03 -9.68 33.79
CA SER A 920 -13.72 -10.28 34.06
C SER A 920 -13.84 -11.73 34.55
N GLU A 921 -14.95 -12.11 35.18
CA GLU A 921 -15.25 -13.49 35.57
C GLU A 921 -15.22 -14.47 34.38
N LEU A 922 -15.71 -14.06 33.20
CA LEU A 922 -15.72 -14.87 31.98
C LEU A 922 -14.32 -15.26 31.49
N VAL A 923 -13.28 -14.50 31.84
CA VAL A 923 -11.88 -14.82 31.50
C VAL A 923 -11.09 -15.35 32.70
N ARG A 924 -11.43 -14.92 33.92
CA ARG A 924 -10.84 -15.42 35.17
C ARG A 924 -11.06 -16.92 35.34
N VAL A 925 -12.30 -17.39 35.24
CA VAL A 925 -12.66 -18.79 35.53
C VAL A 925 -12.01 -19.79 34.56
N PRO A 926 -12.05 -19.61 33.22
CA PRO A 926 -11.48 -20.58 32.29
C PRO A 926 -9.98 -20.43 32.00
N LEU A 927 -9.40 -19.22 32.11
CA LEU A 927 -8.04 -18.94 31.60
C LEU A 927 -7.10 -18.36 32.66
N TYR A 928 -7.57 -17.47 33.55
CA TYR A 928 -6.71 -16.73 34.48
C TYR A 928 -7.22 -16.76 35.93
N PRO A 929 -7.11 -17.90 36.66
CA PRO A 929 -7.65 -18.03 38.03
C PRO A 929 -7.11 -16.99 39.02
N ASP A 930 -5.85 -16.58 38.86
CA ASP A 930 -5.16 -15.59 39.70
C ASP A 930 -5.50 -14.12 39.35
N LEU A 931 -6.36 -13.86 38.36
CA LEU A 931 -6.68 -12.50 37.89
C LEU A 931 -7.54 -11.75 38.92
N GLN A 932 -7.10 -10.58 39.36
CA GLN A 932 -7.78 -9.76 40.37
C GLN A 932 -8.35 -8.47 39.76
N ASP A 933 -9.50 -8.01 40.25
CA ASP A 933 -10.11 -6.76 39.82
C ASP A 933 -9.55 -5.58 40.64
N HIS A 934 -9.10 -4.51 39.97
CA HIS A 934 -8.73 -3.27 40.65
C HIS A 934 -9.99 -2.55 41.20
N PRO A 935 -9.97 -1.95 42.40
CA PRO A 935 -11.15 -1.30 42.98
C PRO A 935 -11.86 -0.30 42.04
N SER A 936 -11.11 0.44 41.21
CA SER A 936 -11.69 1.40 40.26
C SER A 936 -12.62 0.79 39.20
N VAL A 937 -12.57 -0.52 38.93
CA VAL A 937 -13.52 -1.15 37.97
C VAL A 937 -14.89 -1.44 38.60
N LEU A 938 -15.01 -1.38 39.92
CA LEU A 938 -16.28 -1.45 40.65
C LEU A 938 -17.07 -0.13 40.56
N GLU A 939 -16.38 0.98 40.28
CA GLU A 939 -16.95 2.32 40.17
C GLU A 939 -17.54 2.59 38.76
N TYR A 940 -17.44 1.62 37.84
CA TYR A 940 -17.91 1.78 36.46
C TYR A 940 -19.45 1.80 36.39
N PRO A 941 -20.04 2.76 35.64
CA PRO A 941 -21.48 2.94 35.58
C PRO A 941 -22.21 1.72 34.99
N GLU A 942 -23.53 1.72 35.15
CA GLU A 942 -24.41 0.75 34.48
C GLU A 942 -24.43 1.05 32.97
N VAL A 943 -24.96 0.12 32.17
CA VAL A 943 -25.16 0.37 30.74
C VAL A 943 -26.56 0.94 30.55
N ASP A 944 -26.66 2.21 30.17
CA ASP A 944 -27.94 2.89 29.98
C ASP A 944 -28.81 2.16 28.95
N GLY A 945 -30.09 2.03 29.26
CA GLY A 945 -31.05 1.27 28.44
C GLY A 945 -30.92 -0.26 28.56
N MET A 946 -29.94 -0.79 29.29
CA MET A 946 -29.79 -2.22 29.58
C MET A 946 -30.07 -2.52 31.05
N ARG A 947 -30.65 -3.69 31.32
CA ARG A 947 -30.89 -4.14 32.71
C ARG A 947 -29.61 -4.63 33.39
N ASP A 948 -28.78 -5.34 32.63
CA ASP A 948 -27.60 -6.05 33.12
C ASP A 948 -26.40 -5.73 32.21
N ARG A 949 -25.19 -5.59 32.77
CA ARG A 949 -23.95 -5.28 32.02
C ARG A 949 -23.52 -6.40 31.06
N LEU A 950 -23.93 -7.63 31.36
CA LEU A 950 -23.64 -8.82 30.57
C LEU A 950 -24.95 -9.58 30.37
N TYR A 951 -25.27 -9.90 29.12
CA TYR A 951 -26.46 -10.65 28.74
C TYR A 951 -26.14 -11.61 27.60
N TRP A 952 -26.67 -12.83 27.66
CA TRP A 952 -26.54 -13.84 26.62
C TRP A 952 -27.88 -14.03 25.91
N LEU A 953 -27.91 -13.75 24.60
CA LEU A 953 -29.08 -13.97 23.75
C LEU A 953 -28.96 -15.34 23.06
N ASP A 954 -29.75 -16.31 23.49
CA ASP A 954 -29.89 -17.60 22.81
C ASP A 954 -30.98 -17.55 21.72
N HIS A 955 -30.72 -18.17 20.57
CA HIS A 955 -31.69 -18.31 19.47
C HIS A 955 -31.41 -19.54 18.60
N GLN A 956 -32.45 -20.06 17.94
CA GLN A 956 -32.36 -21.24 17.07
C GLN A 956 -32.59 -20.93 15.57
N GLU A 957 -32.59 -19.64 15.21
CA GLU A 957 -32.70 -19.20 13.81
C GLU A 957 -31.49 -19.65 12.97
N LYS A 958 -31.77 -20.12 11.75
CA LYS A 958 -30.79 -20.80 10.88
C LYS A 958 -29.89 -19.82 10.12
N GLU A 959 -28.67 -20.26 9.82
CA GLU A 959 -27.78 -19.58 8.87
C GLU A 959 -28.42 -19.45 7.47
N ASP A 960 -28.04 -18.41 6.73
CA ASP A 960 -28.54 -18.20 5.38
C ASP A 960 -28.06 -19.31 4.42
N PRO A 961 -28.89 -19.75 3.46
CA PRO A 961 -28.52 -20.80 2.51
C PRO A 961 -27.36 -20.35 1.61
N ARG A 962 -26.26 -21.12 1.61
CA ARG A 962 -25.05 -20.78 0.84
C ARG A 962 -25.24 -21.11 -0.66
N PRO A 963 -24.85 -20.22 -1.58
CA PRO A 963 -24.70 -20.56 -2.98
C PRO A 963 -23.62 -21.63 -3.17
N ALA A 964 -24.03 -22.86 -3.48
CA ALA A 964 -23.56 -23.59 -4.65
C ALA A 964 -22.18 -23.19 -5.27
N ASN A 965 -22.18 -22.11 -6.06
CA ASN A 965 -21.06 -21.64 -6.88
C ASN A 965 -20.21 -20.58 -6.14
N ALA A 966 -20.43 -20.36 -4.84
CA ALA A 966 -19.70 -19.36 -4.07
C ALA A 966 -18.24 -19.77 -3.90
N VAL A 967 -17.35 -18.90 -4.37
CA VAL A 967 -15.90 -19.01 -4.16
C VAL A 967 -15.53 -18.71 -2.70
N SER A 968 -16.41 -18.01 -1.97
CA SER A 968 -16.26 -17.69 -0.54
C SER A 968 -16.79 -18.80 0.37
N LEU A 969 -15.98 -19.21 1.35
CA LEU A 969 -16.38 -20.14 2.42
C LEU A 969 -17.14 -19.47 3.58
N SER A 970 -17.28 -18.14 3.57
CA SER A 970 -17.86 -17.38 4.69
C SER A 970 -19.34 -17.76 4.95
N ARG A 971 -19.78 -17.51 6.18
CA ARG A 971 -21.16 -17.71 6.63
C ARG A 971 -21.84 -16.38 6.91
N THR A 972 -23.17 -16.39 6.87
CA THR A 972 -24.01 -15.24 7.24
C THR A 972 -25.28 -15.72 7.94
N ASN A 973 -25.85 -14.88 8.79
CA ASN A 973 -27.16 -15.08 9.40
C ASN A 973 -27.90 -13.73 9.44
N THR A 974 -28.95 -13.58 8.64
CA THR A 974 -29.69 -12.31 8.54
C THR A 974 -30.45 -11.94 9.83
N PHE A 975 -30.91 -12.92 10.62
CA PHE A 975 -31.59 -12.67 11.90
C PHE A 975 -30.66 -11.98 12.91
N GLU A 976 -29.43 -12.48 13.07
CA GLU A 976 -28.40 -11.86 13.92
C GLU A 976 -28.11 -10.42 13.48
N VAL A 977 -28.02 -10.17 12.17
CA VAL A 977 -27.74 -8.84 11.61
C VAL A 977 -28.85 -7.83 11.96
N ASP A 978 -30.12 -8.23 11.90
CA ASP A 978 -31.24 -7.37 12.30
C ASP A 978 -31.31 -7.18 13.82
N MET A 979 -31.02 -8.20 14.63
CA MET A 979 -30.96 -8.09 16.09
C MET A 979 -29.83 -7.16 16.55
N ILE A 980 -28.64 -7.27 15.98
CA ILE A 980 -27.51 -6.35 16.23
C ILE A 980 -27.90 -4.92 15.85
N ALA A 981 -28.53 -4.72 14.68
CA ALA A 981 -28.94 -3.40 14.24
C ALA A 981 -30.01 -2.77 15.15
N ALA A 982 -30.93 -3.57 15.69
CA ALA A 982 -31.91 -3.13 16.68
C ALA A 982 -31.24 -2.75 18.01
N LEU A 983 -30.31 -3.56 18.52
CA LEU A 983 -29.61 -3.33 19.79
C LEU A 983 -28.72 -2.08 19.74
N VAL A 984 -27.90 -1.92 18.70
CA VAL A 984 -27.07 -0.71 18.51
C VAL A 984 -27.96 0.54 18.42
N SER A 985 -29.10 0.45 17.70
CA SER A 985 -30.07 1.54 17.63
C SER A 985 -30.72 1.87 18.97
N HIS A 986 -30.95 0.88 19.82
CA HIS A 986 -31.50 1.07 21.17
C HIS A 986 -30.49 1.77 22.09
N LEU A 987 -29.23 1.33 22.10
CA LEU A 987 -28.17 1.93 22.93
C LEU A 987 -27.88 3.39 22.55
N VAL A 988 -27.68 3.68 21.26
CA VAL A 988 -27.43 5.07 20.79
C VAL A 988 -28.61 6.00 21.10
N ARG A 989 -29.85 5.48 21.07
CA ARG A 989 -31.06 6.26 21.41
C ARG A 989 -31.18 6.64 22.89
N GLN A 990 -30.38 6.07 23.79
CA GLN A 990 -30.32 6.54 25.17
C GLN A 990 -29.64 7.92 25.28
N GLY A 991 -28.85 8.31 24.28
CA GLY A 991 -28.16 9.61 24.23
C GLY A 991 -26.81 9.65 24.96
N THR A 992 -26.44 8.58 25.66
CA THR A 992 -25.18 8.48 26.44
C THR A 992 -23.98 8.01 25.60
N TYR A 993 -24.22 7.24 24.53
CA TYR A 993 -23.17 6.56 23.75
C TYR A 993 -22.96 7.16 22.36
N GLY A 994 -21.70 7.45 22.03
CA GLY A 994 -21.25 7.83 20.69
C GLY A 994 -20.87 6.63 19.82
N SER A 995 -20.39 6.90 18.61
CA SER A 995 -19.91 5.89 17.66
C SER A 995 -18.60 5.20 18.09
N GLU A 996 -17.78 5.87 18.90
CA GLU A 996 -16.52 5.32 19.41
C GLU A 996 -16.71 4.42 20.65
N ASP A 997 -17.87 4.49 21.31
CA ASP A 997 -18.17 3.75 22.55
C ASP A 997 -18.71 2.32 22.29
N ILE A 998 -19.10 2.00 21.05
CA ILE A 998 -19.76 0.73 20.70
C ILE A 998 -18.97 0.00 19.60
N ALA A 999 -18.48 -1.20 19.93
CA ALA A 999 -17.82 -2.10 18.98
C ALA A 999 -18.65 -3.37 18.73
N VAL A 1000 -18.77 -3.79 17.47
CA VAL A 1000 -19.42 -5.05 17.06
C VAL A 1000 -18.36 -5.97 16.46
N ILE A 1001 -18.28 -7.21 16.96
CA ILE A 1001 -17.26 -8.19 16.56
C ILE A 1001 -17.96 -9.41 15.94
N THR A 1002 -17.45 -9.93 14.82
CA THR A 1002 -17.95 -11.15 14.17
C THR A 1002 -16.82 -11.93 13.50
N PRO A 1003 -16.80 -13.28 13.57
CA PRO A 1003 -15.72 -14.09 12.98
C PRO A 1003 -15.86 -14.34 11.48
N TYR A 1004 -17.00 -13.96 10.86
CA TYR A 1004 -17.26 -14.24 9.44
C TYR A 1004 -17.26 -12.95 8.61
N LEU A 1005 -16.34 -12.88 7.64
CA LEU A 1005 -16.18 -11.73 6.76
C LEU A 1005 -17.46 -11.35 5.97
N GLY A 1006 -18.26 -12.35 5.54
CA GLY A 1006 -19.56 -12.11 4.91
C GLY A 1006 -20.60 -11.57 5.89
N GLN A 1007 -20.55 -12.00 7.16
CA GLN A 1007 -21.42 -11.47 8.22
C GLN A 1007 -21.01 -10.04 8.55
N LEU A 1008 -19.71 -9.72 8.61
CA LEU A 1008 -19.21 -8.35 8.72
C LEU A 1008 -19.70 -7.49 7.55
N GLN A 1009 -19.65 -8.00 6.32
CA GLN A 1009 -20.16 -7.29 5.14
C GLN A 1009 -21.67 -7.00 5.23
N LYS A 1010 -22.47 -7.96 5.73
CA LYS A 1010 -23.92 -7.75 5.97
C LYS A 1010 -24.18 -6.77 7.12
N ILE A 1011 -23.51 -6.91 8.26
CA ILE A 1011 -23.61 -5.99 9.40
C ILE A 1011 -23.23 -4.58 8.96
N LYS A 1012 -22.10 -4.41 8.26
CA LYS A 1012 -21.66 -3.13 7.69
C LYS A 1012 -22.73 -2.54 6.77
N LYS A 1013 -23.27 -3.32 5.83
CA LYS A 1013 -24.34 -2.88 4.92
C LYS A 1013 -25.63 -2.52 5.65
N ARG A 1014 -25.97 -3.21 6.74
CA ARG A 1014 -27.20 -2.98 7.53
C ARG A 1014 -27.12 -1.75 8.42
N LEU A 1015 -25.98 -1.54 9.07
CA LEU A 1015 -25.72 -0.44 10.00
C LEU A 1015 -25.34 0.86 9.26
N ALA A 1016 -24.72 0.80 8.08
CA ALA A 1016 -24.26 2.00 7.33
C ALA A 1016 -25.41 2.92 6.88
N ASN A 1017 -26.65 2.43 6.96
CA ASN A 1017 -27.86 3.21 6.71
C ASN A 1017 -28.22 4.14 7.89
N SER A 1018 -27.66 3.89 9.08
CA SER A 1018 -28.03 4.53 10.35
C SER A 1018 -26.85 5.08 11.14
N PHE A 1019 -25.64 4.56 10.94
CA PHE A 1019 -24.44 4.87 11.73
C PHE A 1019 -23.21 4.99 10.82
N GLU A 1020 -22.26 5.82 11.23
CA GLU A 1020 -20.88 5.76 10.72
C GLU A 1020 -20.20 4.50 11.26
N ILE A 1021 -19.55 3.73 10.37
CA ILE A 1021 -18.90 2.46 10.73
C ILE A 1021 -17.42 2.54 10.40
N VAL A 1022 -16.60 2.55 11.45
CA VAL A 1022 -15.16 2.31 11.34
C VAL A 1022 -14.95 0.79 11.30
N VAL A 1023 -14.28 0.32 10.24
CA VAL A 1023 -13.82 -1.07 10.11
C VAL A 1023 -12.30 -1.06 10.18
N GLY A 1024 -11.70 -2.01 10.89
CA GLY A 1024 -10.24 -2.11 10.98
C GLY A 1024 -9.59 -2.26 9.60
N ASP A 1025 -8.40 -1.67 9.41
CA ASP A 1025 -7.67 -1.69 8.13
C ASP A 1025 -7.52 -3.11 7.56
N ARG A 1026 -7.34 -4.08 8.47
CA ARG A 1026 -7.20 -5.51 8.17
C ARG A 1026 -8.49 -6.07 7.57
N ASP A 1027 -9.60 -5.97 8.30
CA ASP A 1027 -10.88 -6.56 7.89
C ASP A 1027 -11.41 -5.87 6.62
N GLN A 1028 -11.12 -4.58 6.47
CA GLN A 1028 -11.35 -3.83 5.23
C GLN A 1028 -10.53 -4.39 4.06
N GLY A 1029 -9.24 -4.72 4.26
CA GLY A 1029 -8.41 -5.38 3.25
C GLY A 1029 -8.87 -6.80 2.91
N GLU A 1030 -9.33 -7.56 3.90
CA GLU A 1030 -9.90 -8.90 3.67
C GLU A 1030 -11.21 -8.82 2.86
N LEU A 1031 -12.10 -7.86 3.17
CA LEU A 1031 -13.33 -7.57 2.41
C LEU A 1031 -13.04 -7.22 0.94
N GLU A 1032 -12.03 -6.39 0.70
CA GLU A 1032 -11.62 -6.00 -0.66
C GLU A 1032 -11.04 -7.17 -1.45
N ALA A 1033 -10.23 -8.00 -0.81
CA ALA A 1033 -9.67 -9.20 -1.43
C ALA A 1033 -10.74 -10.27 -1.70
N LEU A 1034 -11.83 -10.32 -0.91
CA LEU A 1034 -13.00 -11.15 -1.18
C LEU A 1034 -13.70 -10.70 -2.48
N PHE A 1035 -13.98 -9.40 -2.59
CA PHE A 1035 -14.63 -8.80 -3.75
C PHE A 1035 -13.85 -9.03 -5.05
N ALA A 1036 -12.52 -8.93 -5.01
CA ALA A 1036 -11.66 -9.20 -6.16
C ALA A 1036 -11.79 -10.64 -6.71
N LEU A 1037 -12.03 -11.64 -5.85
CA LEU A 1037 -12.25 -13.03 -6.29
C LEU A 1037 -13.59 -13.21 -7.00
N GLU A 1038 -14.66 -12.66 -6.42
CA GLU A 1038 -16.02 -12.73 -6.96
C GLU A 1038 -16.08 -12.10 -8.37
N VAL A 1039 -15.36 -10.99 -8.57
CA VAL A 1039 -15.23 -10.28 -9.85
C VAL A 1039 -14.47 -11.07 -10.93
N VAL A 1040 -13.47 -11.88 -10.55
CA VAL A 1040 -12.64 -12.61 -11.53
C VAL A 1040 -13.24 -13.97 -11.89
N HIS A 1041 -13.60 -14.77 -10.88
CA HIS A 1041 -13.94 -16.19 -11.08
C HIS A 1041 -15.33 -16.41 -11.66
N GLY A 1042 -16.11 -15.35 -11.85
CA GLY A 1042 -17.43 -15.45 -12.41
C GLY A 1042 -18.42 -16.07 -11.42
N SER A 1043 -18.72 -15.32 -10.36
CA SER A 1043 -20.15 -15.07 -10.11
C SER A 1043 -20.68 -14.26 -11.29
N ASN A 1044 -20.89 -14.95 -12.42
CA ASN A 1044 -21.79 -14.49 -13.46
C ASN A 1044 -23.14 -14.22 -12.80
N PRO A 1045 -23.94 -13.28 -13.31
CA PRO A 1045 -25.35 -13.56 -13.48
C PRO A 1045 -25.50 -14.61 -14.58
#